data_AF-A0A284RXZ6-F1
#
_entry.id   AF-A0A284RXZ6-F1
#
_cell.length_a   1.000
_cell.length_b   1.000
_cell.length_c   1.000
_cell.angle_alpha   90.00
_cell.angle_beta   90.00
_cell.angle_gamma   90.00
#
_symmetry.space_group_name_H-M   'P 1'
#
loop_
_entity.id
_entity.type
_entity.pdbx_description
1 polymer ?
#
loop_
_entity_poly.entity_id
_entity_poly.type
_entity_poly.pdbx_seq_one_letter_code
_entity_poly.pdbx_strand_id
1 'polypeptide(L)'
;MLSRRTLATSVAVLLGIRGAAGQSASAYTDPTTGITFQALQDSSTGFIVGIALPETIGTDFIGQMVFSLTDGAGWGGASFNGAMTESLLLVAWPNGDEVMTSFREATAYSTPPVYNGSDVTLSTIADGTYVNDTHLSVTFLCGGCITGDDLTFSSTDTSAVLGWAYSTSSPSDVTDESTDLVYHSAGYGEFGLGISNAQTSEYESWAALAVGDDSGSSSSAVSTASSSAVQISSTTAATAVASSTKSAASTTSAATSNTASAASSSAAAVTTTKAASTTLAVTTTTTADSSAITDANVCMNNYNSCIAASQPNPDWDGCSATKDSCLANAKYERKTYSHMYLRGRTSPIVKTGTTFASPGAQSIDNDKAYFSQPSQISDLPNEILTAIFSAAVNSASASEHPQILRCISLICRDWRAVVANSSELWTTVYISHLTDLPTAQLFFERSTPRLLDVILKFDFYVNLAISGKIAEVTFPHLHRFRTLNVEFDNPDTYHAFSSFYRTAVSAPPCLSSLRLHYTGATWSFAMIPNVHLLSSPNNIVSLDIHRLPVNVVSHYASLTTLSLYRIFLDHARMRDLFLASPLLETLILAALHTFNGPNTSSDLPPIDASSLRSLALSMDSSHRDSCIPGRCVISCLCLPNLESLEVYGLCRYAVVGLGAHFGDLPKLRKLRLQHLVCSVHDEPFVRSLRSLRRLELVDADPKSWSGKCLPLPSLSSLAYTSDSSAGNHYEWLADICRQRPRPGPPLRVQVTGSRKDQWVQDEGGWDGFGVVEICPSMSVKGMFDWTILECDREYKDAGSESSPDPDSS
;
A
#
# COMPACT_ATOMS: atom_id res chain seq x y z
N MET A 1 -57.32 -27.92 -7.07
CA MET A 1 -56.20 -27.33 -7.83
C MET A 1 -55.55 -26.29 -6.94
N LEU A 2 -54.22 -26.30 -6.78
CA LEU A 2 -53.46 -25.28 -6.03
C LEU A 2 -52.40 -24.67 -6.95
N SER A 3 -52.19 -23.36 -6.86
CA SER A 3 -51.17 -22.59 -7.57
C SER A 3 -51.06 -21.21 -6.89
N ARG A 4 -49.89 -20.65 -6.58
CA ARG A 4 -48.51 -21.17 -6.61
C ARG A 4 -47.76 -20.48 -5.46
N ARG A 5 -47.01 -21.22 -4.63
CA ARG A 5 -46.10 -20.61 -3.64
C ARG A 5 -44.74 -20.39 -4.28
N THR A 6 -44.39 -19.14 -4.57
CA THR A 6 -43.01 -18.71 -4.77
C THR A 6 -42.42 -18.37 -3.40
N LEU A 7 -41.50 -19.20 -2.90
CA LEU A 7 -40.64 -18.78 -1.80
C LEU A 7 -39.60 -17.82 -2.38
N ALA A 8 -39.65 -16.55 -1.99
CA ALA A 8 -38.45 -15.74 -1.93
C ALA A 8 -37.70 -16.15 -0.65
N THR A 9 -36.52 -16.73 -0.78
CA THR A 9 -35.65 -17.03 0.35
C THR A 9 -34.87 -15.77 0.70
N SER A 10 -35.39 -14.99 1.66
CA SER A 10 -34.71 -13.82 2.21
C SER A 10 -33.37 -14.24 2.83
N VAL A 11 -32.28 -13.87 2.18
CA VAL A 11 -30.94 -13.94 2.78
C VAL A 11 -30.77 -12.67 3.61
N ALA A 12 -30.98 -12.78 4.92
CA ALA A 12 -30.60 -11.73 5.85
C ALA A 12 -29.06 -11.66 5.88
N VAL A 13 -28.49 -10.66 5.20
CA VAL A 13 -27.05 -10.46 5.13
C VAL A 13 -26.60 -9.72 6.38
N LEU A 14 -26.03 -10.45 7.35
CA LEU A 14 -25.38 -9.83 8.51
C LEU A 14 -24.09 -9.12 8.06
N LEU A 15 -24.22 -7.85 7.70
CA LEU A 15 -23.13 -6.91 7.41
C LEU A 15 -23.19 -5.71 8.38
N GLY A 16 -23.06 -6.00 9.68
CA GLY A 16 -23.29 -5.00 10.74
C GLY A 16 -22.45 -5.19 12.02
N ILE A 17 -21.28 -5.83 11.93
CA ILE A 17 -20.35 -5.90 13.08
C ILE A 17 -18.93 -5.54 12.62
N ARG A 18 -18.52 -4.30 12.87
CA ARG A 18 -17.11 -3.98 13.07
C ARG A 18 -16.79 -4.06 14.56
N GLY A 19 -15.55 -4.43 14.86
CA GLY A 19 -15.06 -4.35 16.23
C GLY A 19 -14.90 -2.89 16.62
N ALA A 20 -15.80 -2.39 17.45
CA ALA A 20 -15.49 -1.22 18.26
C ALA A 20 -14.26 -1.55 19.12
N ALA A 21 -13.31 -0.62 19.25
CA ALA A 21 -12.65 -0.46 20.54
C ALA A 21 -13.79 -0.16 21.52
N GLY A 22 -14.01 -1.03 22.52
CA GLY A 22 -15.30 -1.24 23.19
C GLY A 22 -15.85 -0.07 24.02
N GLN A 23 -16.15 1.05 23.35
CA GLN A 23 -16.88 2.18 23.88
C GLN A 23 -18.35 1.79 23.95
N SER A 24 -18.73 1.25 25.09
CA SER A 24 -20.14 1.11 25.48
C SER A 24 -20.60 2.40 26.13
N ALA A 25 -21.85 2.78 25.89
CA ALA A 25 -22.50 3.81 26.68
C ALA A 25 -22.54 3.45 28.17
N SER A 26 -22.59 4.47 29.03
CA SER A 26 -22.67 4.36 30.48
C SER A 26 -23.56 5.47 31.05
N ALA A 27 -24.05 5.27 32.27
CA ALA A 27 -24.92 6.25 32.91
C ALA A 27 -24.21 7.60 33.11
N TYR A 28 -24.79 8.66 32.54
CA TYR A 28 -24.36 10.05 32.65
C TYR A 28 -25.54 10.89 33.12
N THR A 29 -25.40 11.54 34.27
CA THR A 29 -26.38 12.54 34.74
C THR A 29 -25.89 13.93 34.36
N ASP A 30 -26.65 14.65 33.55
CA ASP A 30 -26.37 16.05 33.25
C ASP A 30 -26.51 16.88 34.54
N PRO A 31 -25.47 17.62 34.97
CA PRO A 31 -25.53 18.45 36.17
C PRO A 31 -26.48 19.65 36.04
N THR A 32 -26.97 19.97 34.84
CA THR A 32 -27.84 21.13 34.56
C THR A 32 -29.32 20.77 34.74
N THR A 33 -29.81 19.78 34.00
CA THR A 33 -31.21 19.30 34.05
C THR A 33 -31.46 18.23 35.13
N GLY A 34 -30.41 17.52 35.57
CA GLY A 34 -30.53 16.33 36.41
C GLY A 34 -31.03 15.07 35.68
N ILE A 35 -31.26 15.15 34.36
CA ILE A 35 -31.67 14.00 33.54
C ILE A 35 -30.49 13.02 33.46
N THR A 36 -30.79 11.72 33.55
CA THR A 36 -29.78 10.66 33.42
C THR A 36 -29.96 9.90 32.12
N PHE A 37 -28.94 9.98 31.28
CA PHE A 37 -28.84 9.34 29.97
C PHE A 37 -27.93 8.10 30.05
N GLN A 38 -28.14 7.16 29.14
CA GLN A 38 -27.14 6.14 28.81
C GLN A 38 -26.31 6.70 27.65
N ALA A 39 -25.10 7.17 27.95
CA ALA A 39 -24.31 8.04 27.07
C ALA A 39 -22.88 7.56 26.80
N LEU A 40 -22.37 7.90 25.62
CA LEU A 40 -20.94 8.02 25.37
C LEU A 40 -20.41 9.33 25.99
N GLN A 41 -19.23 9.27 26.58
CA GLN A 41 -18.43 10.42 26.97
C GLN A 41 -17.03 10.22 26.38
N ASP A 42 -16.75 10.80 25.21
CA ASP A 42 -15.47 10.59 24.53
C ASP A 42 -14.33 11.34 25.25
N SER A 43 -13.44 10.56 25.87
CA SER A 43 -12.32 11.08 26.66
C SER A 43 -11.25 11.85 25.86
N SER A 44 -11.30 11.82 24.52
CA SER A 44 -10.31 12.48 23.65
C SER A 44 -10.74 13.87 23.17
N THR A 45 -12.05 14.09 23.06
CA THR A 45 -12.67 15.34 22.54
C THR A 45 -13.55 16.05 23.56
N GLY A 46 -13.99 15.36 24.62
CA GLY A 46 -15.02 15.85 25.54
C GLY A 46 -16.44 15.79 24.99
N PHE A 47 -16.65 15.15 23.82
CA PHE A 47 -17.98 15.00 23.22
C PHE A 47 -18.85 14.04 24.04
N ILE A 48 -20.08 14.46 24.35
CA ILE A 48 -21.08 13.64 25.05
C ILE A 48 -22.29 13.46 24.14
N VAL A 49 -22.77 12.23 24.01
CA VAL A 49 -24.07 11.94 23.39
C VAL A 49 -24.70 10.72 24.03
N GLY A 50 -26.00 10.80 24.30
CA GLY A 50 -26.76 9.71 24.91
C GLY A 50 -28.26 9.87 24.77
N ILE A 51 -28.98 8.81 25.14
CA ILE A 51 -30.44 8.79 25.15
C ILE A 51 -30.97 8.29 26.48
N ALA A 52 -32.20 8.70 26.79
CA ALA A 52 -33.08 8.12 27.81
C ALA A 52 -34.37 7.63 27.13
N LEU A 53 -34.89 6.50 27.60
CA LEU A 53 -36.04 5.78 27.04
C LEU A 53 -37.11 5.52 28.12
N PRO A 54 -38.39 5.39 27.75
CA PRO A 54 -39.42 4.91 28.67
C PRO A 54 -39.27 3.40 28.96
N GLU A 55 -39.84 2.94 30.07
CA GLU A 55 -39.94 1.50 30.41
C GLU A 55 -40.71 0.68 29.35
N THR A 56 -41.61 1.33 28.59
CA THR A 56 -42.30 0.75 27.42
C THR A 56 -41.93 1.58 26.20
N ILE A 57 -41.01 1.09 25.37
CA ILE A 57 -40.44 1.84 24.25
C ILE A 57 -41.48 2.01 23.14
N GLY A 58 -41.82 3.26 22.85
CA GLY A 58 -42.67 3.67 21.74
C GLY A 58 -41.84 4.07 20.52
N THR A 59 -42.20 5.21 19.92
CA THR A 59 -41.50 5.84 18.78
C THR A 59 -40.49 6.91 19.20
N ASP A 60 -40.36 7.20 20.49
CA ASP A 60 -39.78 8.45 20.99
C ASP A 60 -38.65 8.20 22.00
N PHE A 61 -37.68 9.12 22.07
CA PHE A 61 -36.64 9.15 23.10
C PHE A 61 -36.25 10.58 23.49
N ILE A 62 -35.64 10.77 24.66
CA ILE A 62 -34.98 12.04 25.02
C ILE A 62 -33.49 11.89 24.74
N GLY A 63 -32.95 12.70 23.85
CA GLY A 63 -31.54 12.76 23.52
C GLY A 63 -30.83 13.94 24.18
N GLN A 64 -29.51 13.81 24.36
CA GLN A 64 -28.63 14.93 24.65
C GLN A 64 -27.36 14.84 23.80
N MET A 65 -26.85 16.00 23.39
CA MET A 65 -25.54 16.17 22.76
C MET A 65 -24.83 17.37 23.38
N VAL A 66 -23.58 17.21 23.80
CA VAL A 66 -22.73 18.28 24.36
C VAL A 66 -21.36 18.24 23.72
N PHE A 67 -20.85 19.38 23.24
CA PHE A 67 -19.55 19.46 22.58
C PHE A 67 -18.87 20.82 22.79
N SER A 68 -17.53 20.83 22.75
CA SER A 68 -16.74 22.07 22.91
C SER A 68 -16.85 22.97 21.68
N LEU A 69 -16.75 24.29 21.87
CA LEU A 69 -16.62 25.28 20.81
C LEU A 69 -15.20 25.87 20.80
N THR A 70 -14.70 26.20 19.61
CA THR A 70 -13.40 26.87 19.42
C THR A 70 -13.65 28.30 18.98
N ASP A 71 -13.38 29.28 19.85
CA ASP A 71 -13.68 30.71 19.62
C ASP A 71 -15.16 30.96 19.20
N GLY A 72 -16.08 30.18 19.77
CA GLY A 72 -17.52 30.20 19.44
C GLY A 72 -17.92 29.38 18.19
N ALA A 73 -16.98 28.75 17.50
CA ALA A 73 -17.22 27.96 16.29
C ALA A 73 -17.24 26.43 16.55
N GLY A 74 -18.02 25.71 15.75
CA GLY A 74 -18.11 24.25 15.77
C GLY A 74 -19.47 23.71 15.36
N TRP A 75 -19.57 22.38 15.19
CA TRP A 75 -20.83 21.65 15.09
C TRP A 75 -20.68 20.21 15.59
N GLY A 76 -21.77 19.64 16.09
CA GLY A 76 -21.86 18.26 16.57
C GLY A 76 -22.98 17.50 15.87
N GLY A 77 -22.85 16.18 15.79
CA GLY A 77 -23.83 15.30 15.16
C GLY A 77 -23.97 13.95 15.88
N ALA A 78 -25.14 13.35 15.74
CA ALA A 78 -25.48 12.01 16.19
C ALA A 78 -26.12 11.19 15.05
N SER A 79 -25.90 9.88 15.05
CA SER A 79 -26.62 8.92 14.20
C SER A 79 -27.39 7.93 15.07
N PHE A 80 -28.65 7.70 14.73
CA PHE A 80 -29.55 6.80 15.47
C PHE A 80 -29.54 5.34 14.98
N ASN A 81 -28.65 5.00 14.03
CA ASN A 81 -28.30 3.61 13.67
C ASN A 81 -26.79 3.41 13.46
N GLY A 82 -25.95 4.20 14.14
CA GLY A 82 -24.49 4.08 14.11
C GLY A 82 -23.82 4.71 12.89
N ALA A 83 -24.17 4.24 11.70
CA ALA A 83 -23.56 4.69 10.44
C ALA A 83 -23.90 6.15 10.10
N MET A 84 -23.06 6.81 9.31
CA MET A 84 -23.40 8.12 8.72
C MET A 84 -24.44 7.98 7.60
N THR A 85 -24.37 6.90 6.83
CA THR A 85 -25.25 6.64 5.69
C THR A 85 -26.35 5.65 6.04
N GLU A 86 -27.51 5.80 5.42
CA GLU A 86 -28.68 4.93 5.64
C GLU A 86 -29.11 4.97 7.12
N SER A 87 -29.14 6.18 7.71
CA SER A 87 -29.49 6.42 9.10
C SER A 87 -30.12 7.81 9.27
N LEU A 88 -31.05 7.94 10.22
CA LEU A 88 -31.52 9.25 10.67
C LEU A 88 -30.40 9.92 11.48
N LEU A 89 -29.99 11.11 11.04
CA LEU A 89 -28.98 11.93 11.68
C LEU A 89 -29.63 13.17 12.32
N LEU A 90 -29.08 13.59 13.45
CA LEU A 90 -29.32 14.93 14.00
C LEU A 90 -27.99 15.68 14.07
N VAL A 91 -27.96 16.92 13.59
CA VAL A 91 -26.81 17.82 13.71
C VAL A 91 -27.20 19.13 14.39
N ALA A 92 -26.26 19.72 15.13
CA ALA A 92 -26.45 20.96 15.89
C ALA A 92 -25.22 21.89 15.84
N TRP A 93 -25.44 23.20 15.86
CA TRP A 93 -24.40 24.24 15.83
C TRP A 93 -24.89 25.57 16.44
N PRO A 94 -24.00 26.50 16.83
CA PRO A 94 -24.39 27.81 17.36
C PRO A 94 -24.66 28.83 16.24
N ASN A 95 -25.70 29.65 16.42
CA ASN A 95 -26.00 30.87 15.66
C ASN A 95 -25.91 32.09 16.59
N GLY A 96 -24.71 32.33 17.15
CA GLY A 96 -24.56 33.18 18.33
C GLY A 96 -24.98 32.42 19.59
N ASP A 97 -25.80 33.04 20.45
CA ASP A 97 -26.30 32.40 21.69
C ASP A 97 -27.36 31.30 21.42
N GLU A 98 -27.84 31.23 20.18
CA GLU A 98 -28.94 30.39 19.69
C GLU A 98 -28.45 29.01 19.24
N VAL A 99 -29.15 27.95 19.66
CA VAL A 99 -28.89 26.59 19.20
C VAL A 99 -29.70 26.32 17.93
N MET A 100 -28.99 25.98 16.85
CA MET A 100 -29.56 25.47 15.61
C MET A 100 -29.54 23.95 15.62
N THR A 101 -30.58 23.33 15.06
CA THR A 101 -30.67 21.87 14.87
C THR A 101 -31.23 21.53 13.49
N SER A 102 -30.78 20.44 12.88
CA SER A 102 -31.35 19.92 11.63
C SER A 102 -31.31 18.39 11.59
N PHE A 103 -32.44 17.76 11.26
CA PHE A 103 -32.47 16.34 10.90
C PHE A 103 -31.94 16.18 9.47
N ARG A 104 -31.04 15.22 9.27
CA ARG A 104 -30.46 14.90 7.97
C ARG A 104 -30.48 13.39 7.72
N GLU A 105 -30.37 12.99 6.45
CA GLU A 105 -30.21 11.60 6.03
C GLU A 105 -29.18 11.55 4.91
N ALA A 106 -28.23 10.61 4.95
CA ALA A 106 -27.21 10.50 3.92
C ALA A 106 -27.31 9.17 3.16
N THR A 107 -27.35 9.23 1.83
CA THR A 107 -27.21 8.05 0.95
C THR A 107 -25.78 7.85 0.43
N ALA A 108 -24.86 8.75 0.81
CA ALA A 108 -23.43 8.70 0.50
C ALA A 108 -22.63 9.53 1.52
N TYR A 109 -21.31 9.32 1.57
CA TYR A 109 -20.38 10.09 2.40
C TYR A 109 -20.08 11.48 1.79
N SER A 110 -21.09 12.34 1.79
CA SER A 110 -21.08 13.75 1.39
C SER A 110 -21.83 14.57 2.45
N THR A 111 -22.05 15.87 2.24
CA THR A 111 -23.04 16.64 3.03
C THR A 111 -24.38 15.88 3.04
N PRO A 112 -24.93 15.51 4.21
CA PRO A 112 -26.23 14.89 4.32
C PRO A 112 -27.35 15.88 3.94
N PRO A 113 -28.22 15.64 2.95
CA PRO A 113 -29.40 16.49 2.73
C PRO A 113 -30.36 16.47 3.93
N VAL A 114 -31.22 17.50 4.02
CA VAL A 114 -32.26 17.60 5.06
C VAL A 114 -33.22 16.41 4.96
N TYR A 115 -33.48 15.76 6.09
CA TYR A 115 -34.42 14.65 6.16
C TYR A 115 -35.85 15.18 5.97
N ASN A 116 -36.59 14.54 5.07
CA ASN A 116 -37.88 15.03 4.59
C ASN A 116 -39.06 14.11 4.98
N GLY A 117 -38.87 13.28 6.02
CA GLY A 117 -39.94 12.50 6.63
C GLY A 117 -40.79 13.39 7.55
N SER A 118 -42.11 13.40 7.35
CA SER A 118 -43.06 14.23 8.11
C SER A 118 -43.27 13.81 9.56
N ASP A 119 -42.76 12.63 9.93
CA ASP A 119 -43.22 11.88 11.09
C ASP A 119 -42.23 11.97 12.27
N VAL A 120 -41.12 12.70 12.11
CA VAL A 120 -40.14 12.99 13.18
C VAL A 120 -40.23 14.44 13.65
N THR A 121 -40.04 14.67 14.95
CA THR A 121 -40.08 16.01 15.58
C THR A 121 -38.96 16.18 16.61
N LEU A 122 -38.57 17.44 16.85
CA LEU A 122 -37.59 17.80 17.88
C LEU A 122 -38.16 18.92 18.76
N SER A 123 -38.27 18.65 20.05
CA SER A 123 -38.73 19.60 21.07
C SER A 123 -37.65 19.77 22.14
N THR A 124 -37.12 20.98 22.30
CA THR A 124 -35.98 21.24 23.19
C THR A 124 -36.39 21.32 24.66
N ILE A 125 -35.62 20.69 25.55
CA ILE A 125 -35.65 20.91 26.99
C ILE A 125 -34.76 22.12 27.28
N ALA A 126 -35.38 23.23 27.68
CA ALA A 126 -34.73 24.54 27.73
C ALA A 126 -33.51 24.58 28.67
N ASP A 127 -33.63 24.05 29.89
CA ASP A 127 -32.54 24.07 30.88
C ASP A 127 -31.30 23.26 30.45
N GLY A 128 -31.44 22.36 29.47
CA GLY A 128 -30.34 21.58 28.90
C GLY A 128 -29.90 22.04 27.50
N THR A 129 -30.41 23.17 27.00
CA THR A 129 -30.19 23.64 25.62
C THR A 129 -29.68 25.08 25.62
N TYR A 130 -28.38 25.25 25.36
CA TYR A 130 -27.70 26.55 25.41
C TYR A 130 -26.37 26.56 24.63
N VAL A 131 -25.94 27.75 24.26
CA VAL A 131 -24.56 28.06 23.84
C VAL A 131 -23.84 28.82 24.96
N ASN A 132 -22.54 28.60 25.14
CA ASN A 132 -21.67 29.47 25.94
C ASN A 132 -20.25 29.53 25.35
N ASP A 133 -19.39 30.38 25.94
CA ASP A 133 -17.99 30.62 25.57
C ASP A 133 -17.12 29.37 25.31
N THR A 134 -17.54 28.21 25.82
CA THR A 134 -16.73 26.97 25.82
C THR A 134 -17.42 25.76 25.19
N HIS A 135 -18.75 25.66 25.24
CA HIS A 135 -19.50 24.48 24.81
C HIS A 135 -20.90 24.85 24.29
N LEU A 136 -21.43 24.01 23.40
CA LEU A 136 -22.86 23.90 23.09
C LEU A 136 -23.42 22.69 23.82
N SER A 137 -24.61 22.84 24.40
CA SER A 137 -25.45 21.73 24.88
C SER A 137 -26.80 21.79 24.18
N VAL A 138 -27.33 20.64 23.77
CA VAL A 138 -28.71 20.49 23.31
C VAL A 138 -29.32 19.24 23.92
N THR A 139 -30.47 19.41 24.58
CA THR A 139 -31.24 18.33 25.21
C THR A 139 -32.65 18.38 24.66
N PHE A 140 -33.16 17.28 24.13
CA PHE A 140 -34.36 17.30 23.29
C PHE A 140 -35.18 16.02 23.41
N LEU A 141 -36.50 16.15 23.35
CA LEU A 141 -37.40 15.06 23.02
C LEU A 141 -37.42 14.88 21.50
N CYS A 142 -37.11 13.67 21.05
CA CYS A 142 -37.12 13.25 19.65
C CYS A 142 -38.37 12.41 19.43
N GLY A 143 -39.45 13.04 18.96
CA GLY A 143 -40.71 12.35 18.65
C GLY A 143 -40.62 11.64 17.30
N GLY A 144 -41.12 10.41 17.20
CA GLY A 144 -41.08 9.62 15.96
C GLY A 144 -39.69 9.07 15.57
N CYS A 145 -38.64 9.41 16.33
CA CYS A 145 -37.24 9.10 16.00
C CYS A 145 -36.82 7.63 16.26
N ILE A 146 -37.75 6.74 16.59
CA ILE A 146 -37.58 5.28 16.57
C ILE A 146 -38.53 4.76 15.47
N THR A 147 -38.08 4.81 14.23
CA THR A 147 -38.89 4.52 13.03
C THR A 147 -39.21 3.03 12.90
N GLY A 148 -38.31 2.16 13.39
CA GLY A 148 -38.45 0.71 13.26
C GLY A 148 -38.19 0.17 11.84
N ASP A 149 -37.63 1.01 10.97
CA ASP A 149 -36.98 0.62 9.71
C ASP A 149 -35.46 0.77 9.82
N ASP A 150 -34.73 0.63 8.70
CA ASP A 150 -33.27 0.63 8.72
C ASP A 150 -32.64 2.00 9.07
N LEU A 151 -33.42 3.08 9.24
CA LEU A 151 -32.89 4.41 9.61
C LEU A 151 -32.53 4.55 11.10
N THR A 152 -33.10 3.73 11.99
CA THR A 152 -32.92 3.82 13.45
C THR A 152 -32.84 2.44 14.09
N PHE A 153 -32.48 2.37 15.37
CA PHE A 153 -32.77 1.17 16.17
C PHE A 153 -34.29 0.93 16.29
N SER A 154 -34.68 -0.29 16.64
CA SER A 154 -36.07 -0.71 16.83
C SER A 154 -36.46 -0.77 18.31
N SER A 155 -37.74 -0.53 18.62
CA SER A 155 -38.29 -0.61 19.98
C SER A 155 -38.27 -2.03 20.59
N THR A 156 -37.96 -3.06 19.78
CA THR A 156 -37.77 -4.44 20.24
C THR A 156 -36.31 -4.84 20.47
N ASP A 157 -35.35 -3.97 20.20
CA ASP A 157 -33.94 -4.31 20.29
C ASP A 157 -33.43 -4.37 21.73
N THR A 158 -32.50 -5.29 22.00
CA THR A 158 -31.82 -5.39 23.30
C THR A 158 -30.55 -4.53 23.36
N SER A 159 -30.00 -4.17 22.19
CA SER A 159 -28.83 -3.31 22.05
C SER A 159 -28.85 -2.60 20.70
N ALA A 160 -28.59 -1.29 20.70
CA ALA A 160 -28.38 -0.47 19.51
C ALA A 160 -26.90 -0.12 19.33
N VAL A 161 -26.54 0.31 18.12
CA VAL A 161 -25.31 1.07 17.86
C VAL A 161 -25.71 2.51 17.55
N LEU A 162 -25.09 3.47 18.21
CA LEU A 162 -25.29 4.90 17.95
C LEU A 162 -23.98 5.52 17.46
N GLY A 163 -24.10 6.54 16.61
CA GLY A 163 -22.95 7.23 16.00
C GLY A 163 -22.82 8.66 16.50
N TRP A 164 -21.61 9.21 16.39
CA TRP A 164 -21.33 10.61 16.71
C TRP A 164 -20.33 11.25 15.75
N ALA A 165 -20.40 12.57 15.62
CA ALA A 165 -19.55 13.40 14.77
C ALA A 165 -19.31 14.78 15.41
N TYR A 166 -18.12 15.35 15.22
CA TYR A 166 -17.72 16.63 15.80
C TYR A 166 -16.74 17.41 14.90
N SER A 167 -16.98 18.70 14.73
CA SER A 167 -16.05 19.65 14.12
C SER A 167 -15.87 20.90 14.98
N THR A 168 -14.64 21.42 15.04
CA THR A 168 -14.29 22.71 15.66
C THR A 168 -14.48 23.91 14.73
N SER A 169 -15.03 23.69 13.53
CA SER A 169 -15.39 24.73 12.56
C SER A 169 -16.90 24.70 12.33
N SER A 170 -17.54 25.88 12.28
CA SER A 170 -18.98 25.99 12.01
C SER A 170 -19.32 25.64 10.55
N PRO A 171 -20.61 25.34 10.25
CA PRO A 171 -21.10 25.22 8.87
C PRO A 171 -20.91 26.50 8.03
N SER A 172 -21.05 26.40 6.71
CA SER A 172 -20.80 27.52 5.79
C SER A 172 -21.78 28.68 5.92
N ASP A 173 -23.04 28.40 6.26
CA ASP A 173 -24.03 29.38 6.69
C ASP A 173 -24.64 28.85 7.99
N VAL A 174 -24.55 29.61 9.07
CA VAL A 174 -25.08 29.18 10.39
C VAL A 174 -26.58 29.43 10.53
N THR A 175 -27.21 30.13 9.59
CA THR A 175 -28.64 30.47 9.61
C THR A 175 -29.50 29.55 8.73
N ASP A 176 -28.89 28.88 7.75
CA ASP A 176 -29.55 27.93 6.86
C ASP A 176 -29.46 26.50 7.43
N GLU A 177 -30.60 25.92 7.80
CA GLU A 177 -30.65 24.53 8.29
C GLU A 177 -30.11 23.50 7.30
N SER A 178 -30.09 23.83 6.00
CA SER A 178 -29.71 22.95 4.89
C SER A 178 -28.24 23.10 4.48
N THR A 179 -27.53 24.06 5.09
CA THR A 179 -26.11 24.38 4.87
C THR A 179 -25.19 23.17 4.65
N ASP A 180 -24.14 23.38 3.86
CA ASP A 180 -23.00 22.47 3.81
C ASP A 180 -22.33 22.38 5.19
N LEU A 181 -22.13 21.14 5.65
CA LEU A 181 -21.42 20.82 6.87
C LEU A 181 -19.94 20.57 6.53
N VAL A 182 -19.06 21.38 7.10
CA VAL A 182 -17.61 21.14 7.02
C VAL A 182 -17.27 19.82 7.71
N TYR A 183 -16.36 19.02 7.14
CA TYR A 183 -16.07 17.67 7.64
C TYR A 183 -15.77 17.64 9.15
N HIS A 184 -16.26 16.59 9.82
CA HIS A 184 -16.16 16.38 11.27
C HIS A 184 -14.75 15.87 11.67
N SER A 185 -13.74 16.71 11.44
CA SER A 185 -12.33 16.38 11.65
C SER A 185 -11.87 16.44 13.11
N ALA A 186 -12.72 16.86 14.05
CA ALA A 186 -12.35 16.96 15.47
C ALA A 186 -12.64 15.65 16.22
N GLY A 187 -13.66 14.89 15.82
CA GLY A 187 -13.95 13.55 16.33
C GLY A 187 -15.14 12.90 15.61
N TYR A 188 -15.19 11.58 15.63
CA TYR A 188 -16.36 10.79 15.21
C TYR A 188 -16.18 9.32 15.62
N GLY A 189 -17.28 8.56 15.67
CA GLY A 189 -17.24 7.13 15.92
C GLY A 189 -18.61 6.50 16.16
N GLU A 190 -18.59 5.21 16.48
CA GLU A 190 -19.75 4.38 16.82
C GLU A 190 -19.58 3.85 18.25
N PHE A 191 -20.68 3.74 19.01
CA PHE A 191 -20.69 3.21 20.37
C PHE A 191 -21.89 2.28 20.62
N GLY A 192 -21.68 1.27 21.47
CA GLY A 192 -22.71 0.28 21.80
C GLY A 192 -23.61 0.75 22.94
N LEU A 193 -24.93 0.73 22.74
CA LEU A 193 -25.91 1.09 23.76
C LEU A 193 -26.79 -0.13 24.09
N GLY A 194 -26.70 -0.64 25.32
CA GLY A 194 -27.68 -1.60 25.84
C GLY A 194 -29.01 -0.90 26.10
N ILE A 195 -30.06 -1.27 25.37
CA ILE A 195 -31.35 -0.54 25.35
C ILE A 195 -31.97 -0.49 26.74
N SER A 196 -31.95 -1.61 27.48
CA SER A 196 -32.43 -1.69 28.87
C SER A 196 -31.74 -0.73 29.84
N ASN A 197 -30.54 -0.27 29.53
CA ASN A 197 -29.77 0.63 30.40
C ASN A 197 -30.14 2.10 30.19
N ALA A 198 -30.80 2.43 29.08
CA ALA A 198 -31.36 3.76 28.82
C ALA A 198 -32.78 3.93 29.38
N GLN A 199 -33.44 2.85 29.78
CA GLN A 199 -34.83 2.88 30.26
C GLN A 199 -34.94 3.48 31.67
N THR A 200 -35.93 4.34 31.88
CA THR A 200 -36.19 5.02 33.16
C THR A 200 -37.69 5.19 33.43
N SER A 201 -38.08 5.09 34.70
CA SER A 201 -39.43 5.42 35.18
C SER A 201 -39.72 6.92 35.15
N GLU A 202 -38.69 7.77 35.08
CA GLU A 202 -38.80 9.24 35.04
C GLU A 202 -38.97 9.79 33.62
N TYR A 203 -39.02 8.94 32.59
CA TYR A 203 -39.10 9.38 31.19
C TYR A 203 -40.22 10.42 30.95
N GLU A 204 -41.42 10.15 31.44
CA GLU A 204 -42.58 11.05 31.29
C GLU A 204 -42.40 12.38 32.05
N SER A 205 -41.70 12.37 33.18
CA SER A 205 -41.46 13.59 33.97
C SER A 205 -40.40 14.48 33.31
N TRP A 206 -39.44 13.88 32.60
CA TRP A 206 -38.43 14.56 31.80
C TRP A 206 -38.96 15.01 30.43
N ALA A 207 -39.75 14.19 29.74
CA ALA A 207 -40.34 14.51 28.43
C ALA A 207 -41.30 15.70 28.53
N ALA A 208 -42.03 15.85 29.65
CA ALA A 208 -42.89 16.99 29.94
C ALA A 208 -42.14 18.33 30.13
N LEU A 209 -40.80 18.33 30.18
CA LEU A 209 -39.97 19.54 30.17
C LEU A 209 -39.65 20.03 28.75
N ALA A 210 -39.93 19.24 27.71
CA ALA A 210 -39.65 19.59 26.33
C ALA A 210 -40.70 20.58 25.81
N VAL A 211 -40.23 21.68 25.23
CA VAL A 211 -41.08 22.66 24.53
C VAL A 211 -40.83 22.52 23.04
N GLY A 212 -41.86 22.12 22.30
CA GLY A 212 -41.86 22.14 20.83
C GLY A 212 -42.63 23.35 20.31
N ASP A 213 -42.25 23.82 19.13
CA ASP A 213 -43.11 24.72 18.33
C ASP A 213 -43.90 23.86 17.34
N ASP A 214 -45.22 23.99 17.35
CA ASP A 214 -46.16 22.94 16.88
C ASP A 214 -46.42 23.04 15.37
N SER A 215 -45.37 22.94 14.56
CA SER A 215 -45.42 23.04 13.10
C SER A 215 -44.48 22.06 12.39
N GLY A 216 -45.05 21.02 11.79
CA GLY A 216 -44.34 20.02 10.98
C GLY A 216 -43.82 20.56 9.64
N SER A 217 -42.75 21.33 9.66
CA SER A 217 -41.81 21.55 8.56
C SER A 217 -40.50 22.11 9.11
N SER A 218 -39.44 21.92 8.35
CA SER A 218 -38.05 22.17 8.71
C SER A 218 -37.74 23.64 9.07
N SER A 219 -36.60 23.88 9.71
CA SER A 219 -36.06 25.12 10.32
C SER A 219 -36.68 25.56 11.65
N SER A 220 -35.90 25.39 12.74
CA SER A 220 -36.14 25.99 14.06
C SER A 220 -34.84 26.53 14.64
N ALA A 221 -34.92 27.71 15.27
CA ALA A 221 -33.81 28.43 15.88
C ALA A 221 -34.27 28.92 17.27
N VAL A 222 -33.54 28.55 18.33
CA VAL A 222 -33.97 28.77 19.72
C VAL A 222 -33.17 29.89 20.41
N SER A 223 -33.67 31.11 20.30
CA SER A 223 -33.09 32.33 20.89
C SER A 223 -33.19 32.37 22.42
N THR A 224 -32.08 32.68 23.11
CA THR A 224 -32.01 32.75 24.58
C THR A 224 -32.74 33.96 25.17
N ALA A 225 -33.66 33.73 26.12
CA ALA A 225 -34.53 34.77 26.67
C ALA A 225 -33.85 35.66 27.75
N SER A 226 -33.07 36.66 27.33
CA SER A 226 -32.73 37.81 28.19
C SER A 226 -33.89 38.79 28.35
N SER A 227 -34.04 39.40 29.54
CA SER A 227 -35.27 40.11 29.93
C SER A 227 -35.16 41.65 29.90
N SER A 228 -36.03 42.32 29.12
CA SER A 228 -36.77 43.58 29.46
C SER A 228 -37.19 44.49 28.27
N ALA A 229 -38.30 45.23 28.46
CA ALA A 229 -38.59 46.56 27.89
C ALA A 229 -39.13 46.76 26.43
N VAL A 230 -40.41 46.41 26.22
CA VAL A 230 -41.51 47.34 25.80
C VAL A 230 -41.40 48.19 24.50
N GLN A 231 -42.18 47.77 23.48
CA GLN A 231 -43.06 48.55 22.55
C GLN A 231 -42.54 49.74 21.69
N ILE A 232 -42.83 49.73 20.38
CA ILE A 232 -43.95 50.44 19.69
C ILE A 232 -43.91 50.15 18.16
N SER A 233 -45.06 50.00 17.51
CA SER A 233 -45.21 49.69 16.07
C SER A 233 -45.37 50.92 15.15
N SER A 234 -44.97 50.81 13.87
CA SER A 234 -45.58 51.56 12.76
C SER A 234 -45.40 50.84 11.40
N THR A 235 -46.20 51.21 10.39
CA THR A 235 -46.35 50.48 9.11
C THR A 235 -46.17 51.38 7.88
N THR A 236 -45.71 50.82 6.75
CA THR A 236 -46.19 51.07 5.36
C THR A 236 -45.41 50.21 4.34
N ALA A 237 -45.79 50.20 3.06
CA ALA A 237 -45.40 49.16 2.09
C ALA A 237 -45.20 49.65 0.63
N ALA A 238 -44.68 48.75 -0.21
CA ALA A 238 -44.53 48.83 -1.68
C ALA A 238 -43.47 49.83 -2.22
N THR A 239 -42.96 49.74 -3.46
CA THR A 239 -43.40 48.97 -4.64
C THR A 239 -42.19 48.49 -5.50
N ALA A 240 -42.36 47.41 -6.27
CA ALA A 240 -41.35 46.92 -7.22
C ALA A 240 -41.43 47.59 -8.62
N VAL A 241 -40.33 47.56 -9.38
CA VAL A 241 -40.32 47.74 -10.85
C VAL A 241 -39.32 46.74 -11.46
N ALA A 242 -39.72 46.07 -12.54
CA ALA A 242 -38.86 45.19 -13.34
C ALA A 242 -38.76 45.71 -14.77
N SER A 243 -37.69 45.36 -15.49
CA SER A 243 -37.67 45.43 -16.96
C SER A 243 -36.62 44.50 -17.56
N SER A 244 -36.86 44.05 -18.79
CA SER A 244 -35.98 43.18 -19.59
C SER A 244 -36.16 43.51 -21.07
N THR A 245 -35.20 43.16 -21.94
CA THR A 245 -35.45 42.80 -23.36
C THR A 245 -34.17 42.26 -24.06
N LYS A 246 -34.33 41.70 -25.26
CA LYS A 246 -33.30 41.03 -26.10
C LYS A 246 -33.09 41.77 -27.43
N SER A 247 -31.93 41.60 -28.07
CA SER A 247 -31.71 41.34 -29.54
C SER A 247 -30.32 41.83 -30.04
N ALA A 248 -29.78 41.49 -31.22
CA ALA A 248 -29.69 40.23 -31.99
C ALA A 248 -28.90 40.47 -33.33
N ALA A 249 -28.02 39.53 -33.74
CA ALA A 249 -27.41 39.36 -35.10
C ALA A 249 -26.57 40.54 -35.69
N SER A 250 -25.65 40.40 -36.66
CA SER A 250 -24.82 39.30 -37.25
C SER A 250 -23.56 39.97 -37.92
N THR A 251 -22.74 39.49 -38.88
CA THR A 251 -22.76 38.43 -39.93
C THR A 251 -21.32 38.25 -40.53
N THR A 252 -21.09 37.23 -41.38
CA THR A 252 -20.02 37.10 -42.43
C THR A 252 -18.53 36.97 -41.97
N SER A 253 -17.63 36.17 -42.58
CA SER A 253 -17.59 35.48 -43.90
C SER A 253 -16.95 34.06 -43.89
N ALA A 254 -17.13 33.34 -45.00
CA ALA A 254 -16.56 32.04 -45.47
C ALA A 254 -15.16 31.59 -44.95
N ALA A 255 -14.83 30.30 -44.77
CA ALA A 255 -15.00 29.09 -45.62
C ALA A 255 -14.09 29.09 -46.89
N THR A 256 -13.60 27.97 -47.45
CA THR A 256 -14.07 26.56 -47.41
C THR A 256 -13.07 25.55 -46.83
N SER A 257 -12.81 24.39 -47.47
CA SER A 257 -12.41 23.13 -46.80
C SER A 257 -11.91 22.02 -47.77
N ASN A 258 -11.70 20.81 -47.22
CA ASN A 258 -11.48 19.48 -47.83
C ASN A 258 -10.00 19.10 -48.10
N THR A 259 -9.39 17.95 -47.72
CA THR A 259 -9.77 16.53 -47.38
C THR A 259 -9.71 15.50 -48.53
N ALA A 260 -8.65 14.67 -48.54
CA ALA A 260 -8.55 13.27 -49.01
C ALA A 260 -7.06 12.80 -48.98
N SER A 261 -6.67 11.53 -49.02
CA SER A 261 -7.12 10.30 -48.33
C SER A 261 -6.19 9.10 -48.70
N ALA A 262 -5.80 8.30 -47.70
CA ALA A 262 -5.41 6.86 -47.78
C ALA A 262 -4.18 6.35 -48.59
N ALA A 263 -3.42 5.44 -47.93
CA ALA A 263 -2.81 4.19 -48.44
C ALA A 263 -1.65 4.23 -49.49
N SER A 264 -0.76 3.22 -49.65
CA SER A 264 -0.24 2.12 -48.78
C SER A 264 0.96 1.42 -49.49
N SER A 265 1.39 0.20 -49.06
CA SER A 265 2.51 -0.66 -49.58
C SER A 265 3.95 -0.13 -49.33
N SER A 266 4.98 -0.87 -48.86
CA SER A 266 5.44 -2.29 -48.95
C SER A 266 6.31 -2.60 -50.21
N ALA A 267 7.42 -3.36 -50.20
CA ALA A 267 8.13 -4.14 -49.16
C ALA A 267 9.65 -4.38 -49.51
N ALA A 268 10.37 -5.10 -48.64
CA ALA A 268 11.49 -6.08 -48.83
C ALA A 268 12.30 -6.18 -50.17
N ALA A 269 13.56 -6.65 -50.22
CA ALA A 269 14.65 -6.94 -49.24
C ALA A 269 15.93 -7.44 -50.01
N VAL A 270 17.00 -7.85 -49.27
CA VAL A 270 18.20 -8.64 -49.72
C VAL A 270 19.15 -7.93 -50.73
N THR A 271 20.48 -8.15 -50.85
CA THR A 271 21.41 -9.17 -50.28
C THR A 271 22.83 -8.62 -49.98
N THR A 272 23.57 -9.35 -49.14
CA THR A 272 24.95 -9.19 -48.65
C THR A 272 26.07 -8.87 -49.66
N THR A 273 27.17 -8.29 -49.16
CA THR A 273 28.52 -8.91 -49.27
C THR A 273 29.48 -8.40 -48.17
N LYS A 274 30.60 -9.11 -47.94
CA LYS A 274 31.55 -8.90 -46.83
C LYS A 274 32.99 -8.87 -47.36
N ALA A 275 33.76 -7.84 -46.99
CA ALA A 275 35.22 -7.79 -47.11
C ALA A 275 35.79 -6.88 -46.01
N ALA A 276 37.05 -7.08 -45.63
CA ALA A 276 37.73 -6.34 -44.56
C ALA A 276 38.94 -5.57 -45.10
N SER A 277 39.49 -4.65 -44.31
CA SER A 277 40.86 -4.16 -44.45
C SER A 277 41.44 -3.77 -43.09
N THR A 278 42.77 -3.90 -42.98
CA THR A 278 43.57 -3.78 -41.76
C THR A 278 44.28 -2.41 -41.69
N THR A 279 45.21 -2.28 -40.73
CA THR A 279 46.10 -1.12 -40.43
C THR A 279 45.49 -0.05 -39.53
N LEU A 280 46.24 0.58 -38.61
CA LEU A 280 47.62 0.32 -38.14
C LEU A 280 47.76 0.80 -36.68
N ALA A 281 48.69 0.21 -35.92
CA ALA A 281 48.94 0.61 -34.54
C ALA A 281 49.82 1.85 -34.45
N VAL A 282 49.53 2.74 -33.49
CA VAL A 282 50.45 3.80 -33.03
C VAL A 282 50.62 3.67 -31.53
N THR A 283 51.82 3.26 -31.11
CA THR A 283 52.18 3.13 -29.69
C THR A 283 52.90 4.40 -29.23
N THR A 284 52.26 5.22 -28.40
CA THR A 284 52.91 6.32 -27.70
C THR A 284 53.07 5.99 -26.22
N THR A 285 54.19 5.36 -25.87
CA THR A 285 54.60 5.18 -24.47
C THR A 285 55.00 6.52 -23.85
N THR A 286 54.12 7.09 -23.02
CA THR A 286 54.51 8.08 -22.01
C THR A 286 54.67 7.37 -20.68
N THR A 287 55.84 7.53 -20.04
CA THR A 287 56.20 6.88 -18.78
C THR A 287 55.25 7.27 -17.65
N ALA A 288 54.82 6.29 -16.85
CA ALA A 288 54.07 6.56 -15.63
C ALA A 288 54.95 7.30 -14.60
N ASP A 289 54.41 8.37 -14.01
CA ASP A 289 54.89 8.93 -12.75
C ASP A 289 53.94 8.47 -11.63
N SER A 290 54.49 7.97 -10.52
CA SER A 290 53.83 6.98 -9.68
C SER A 290 53.62 7.43 -8.23
N SER A 291 52.84 8.50 -8.01
CA SER A 291 52.40 8.90 -6.66
C SER A 291 51.08 9.68 -6.56
N ALA A 292 50.35 9.92 -7.64
CA ALA A 292 49.10 10.71 -7.61
C ALA A 292 47.86 9.83 -7.33
N ILE A 293 47.14 10.10 -6.23
CA ILE A 293 45.79 9.56 -6.02
C ILE A 293 44.87 10.15 -7.09
N THR A 294 44.29 9.30 -7.92
CA THR A 294 43.40 9.74 -9.00
C THR A 294 41.94 9.75 -8.52
N ASP A 295 41.21 10.83 -8.82
CA ASP A 295 39.76 10.91 -8.61
C ASP A 295 39.04 10.04 -9.66
N ALA A 296 38.09 9.20 -9.24
CA ALA A 296 37.29 8.38 -10.14
C ALA A 296 36.56 9.20 -11.24
N ASN A 297 36.21 10.46 -10.96
CA ASN A 297 35.64 11.39 -11.95
C ASN A 297 36.62 11.68 -13.09
N VAL A 298 37.93 11.79 -12.80
CA VAL A 298 38.96 12.01 -13.83
C VAL A 298 39.09 10.77 -14.73
N CYS A 299 39.04 9.56 -14.15
CA CYS A 299 39.02 8.32 -14.93
C CYS A 299 37.82 8.25 -15.89
N MET A 300 36.62 8.63 -15.44
CA MET A 300 35.43 8.64 -16.28
C MET A 300 35.44 9.75 -17.34
N ASN A 301 35.98 10.93 -17.04
CA ASN A 301 36.16 12.00 -18.02
C ASN A 301 37.14 11.60 -19.13
N ASN A 302 38.24 10.92 -18.78
CA ASN A 302 39.20 10.38 -19.74
C ASN A 302 38.57 9.30 -20.64
N TYR A 303 37.76 8.40 -20.07
CA TYR A 303 36.98 7.42 -20.82
C TYR A 303 36.02 8.07 -21.82
N ASN A 304 35.22 9.03 -21.36
CA ASN A 304 34.27 9.74 -22.22
C ASN A 304 34.98 10.48 -23.36
N SER A 305 36.17 11.07 -23.10
CA SER A 305 37.00 11.71 -24.12
C SER A 305 37.55 10.72 -25.15
N CYS A 306 37.91 9.50 -24.73
CA CYS A 306 38.36 8.42 -25.61
C CYS A 306 37.22 7.90 -26.52
N ILE A 307 36.02 7.71 -25.96
CA ILE A 307 34.81 7.32 -26.72
C ILE A 307 34.35 8.43 -27.68
N ALA A 308 34.55 9.70 -27.34
CA ALA A 308 34.31 10.82 -28.25
C ALA A 308 35.34 10.90 -29.39
N ALA A 309 36.62 10.66 -29.10
CA ALA A 309 37.71 10.69 -30.10
C ALA A 309 37.66 9.52 -31.10
N SER A 310 36.96 8.43 -30.80
CA SER A 310 36.79 7.25 -31.66
C SER A 310 35.50 7.25 -32.50
N GLN A 311 34.71 8.33 -32.47
CA GLN A 311 33.55 8.49 -33.36
C GLN A 311 33.98 8.57 -34.84
N PRO A 312 33.21 8.00 -35.79
CA PRO A 312 31.84 7.47 -35.65
C PRO A 312 31.75 5.98 -35.28
N ASN A 313 32.87 5.30 -34.99
CA ASN A 313 32.88 3.89 -34.60
C ASN A 313 33.61 3.70 -33.26
N PRO A 314 32.96 4.04 -32.13
CA PRO A 314 33.60 4.12 -30.81
C PRO A 314 34.34 2.85 -30.40
N ASP A 315 35.56 3.03 -29.88
CA ASP A 315 36.42 1.97 -29.35
C ASP A 315 36.01 1.63 -27.91
N TRP A 316 34.89 0.93 -27.77
CA TRP A 316 34.37 0.50 -26.47
C TRP A 316 35.36 -0.35 -25.68
N ASP A 317 36.17 -1.18 -26.35
CA ASP A 317 37.08 -2.13 -25.71
C ASP A 317 38.37 -1.44 -25.23
N GLY A 318 39.07 -0.70 -26.11
CA GLY A 318 40.32 -0.01 -25.78
C GLY A 318 40.12 1.14 -24.79
N CYS A 319 39.04 1.91 -24.94
CA CYS A 319 38.69 2.94 -23.97
C CYS A 319 38.26 2.31 -22.63
N SER A 320 37.52 1.19 -22.62
CA SER A 320 37.16 0.51 -21.37
C SER A 320 38.36 -0.05 -20.62
N ALA A 321 39.30 -0.71 -21.31
CA ALA A 321 40.53 -1.21 -20.69
C ALA A 321 41.32 -0.08 -20.00
N THR A 322 41.38 1.10 -20.62
CA THR A 322 42.01 2.31 -20.07
C THR A 322 41.24 2.84 -18.85
N LYS A 323 39.91 2.89 -18.92
CA LYS A 323 39.01 3.27 -17.83
C LYS A 323 39.17 2.37 -16.60
N ASP A 324 39.15 1.05 -16.81
CA ASP A 324 39.23 0.05 -15.74
C ASP A 324 40.62 0.05 -15.09
N SER A 325 41.69 0.23 -15.87
CA SER A 325 43.05 0.41 -15.34
C SER A 325 43.18 1.68 -14.46
N CYS A 326 42.53 2.78 -14.85
CA CYS A 326 42.49 4.01 -14.06
C CYS A 326 41.67 3.84 -12.77
N LEU A 327 40.45 3.29 -12.88
CA LEU A 327 39.55 3.08 -11.74
C LEU A 327 40.11 2.10 -10.70
N ALA A 328 40.94 1.13 -11.11
CA ALA A 328 41.60 0.19 -10.20
C ALA A 328 42.47 0.86 -9.11
N ASN A 329 42.91 2.11 -9.33
CA ASN A 329 43.73 2.89 -8.38
C ASN A 329 43.05 4.18 -7.90
N ALA A 330 41.78 4.40 -8.26
CA ALA A 330 41.07 5.64 -7.98
C ALA A 330 40.38 5.65 -6.61
N LYS A 331 40.23 6.85 -6.01
CA LYS A 331 39.38 7.06 -4.82
C LYS A 331 38.08 7.74 -5.19
N TYR A 332 36.99 7.29 -4.54
CA TYR A 332 35.70 7.97 -4.54
C TYR A 332 35.60 8.89 -3.31
N GLU A 333 35.70 10.21 -3.51
CA GLU A 333 35.37 11.17 -2.45
C GLU A 333 33.85 11.32 -2.28
N ARG A 334 33.24 10.41 -1.52
CA ARG A 334 31.90 10.64 -0.97
C ARG A 334 31.99 11.79 0.04
N LYS A 335 31.49 12.98 -0.31
CA LYS A 335 31.22 14.05 0.66
C LYS A 335 30.04 13.65 1.55
N THR A 336 30.35 13.00 2.67
CA THR A 336 29.39 12.71 3.74
C THR A 336 28.94 14.00 4.41
N TYR A 337 27.79 14.52 3.98
CA TYR A 337 27.09 15.57 4.71
C TYR A 337 26.54 14.99 6.02
N SER A 338 27.21 15.31 7.13
CA SER A 338 26.73 14.96 8.47
C SER A 338 25.45 15.75 8.77
N HIS A 339 24.46 15.10 9.41
CA HIS A 339 23.21 15.74 9.82
C HIS A 339 23.47 16.88 10.80
N MET A 340 23.27 18.12 10.35
CA MET A 340 23.36 19.30 11.21
C MET A 340 21.96 19.84 11.52
N TYR A 341 21.53 19.69 12.78
CA TYR A 341 20.25 20.22 13.27
C TYR A 341 20.19 21.75 13.14
N LEU A 342 19.45 22.25 12.16
CA LEU A 342 19.13 23.67 12.03
C LEU A 342 17.98 24.05 12.97
N ARG A 343 18.29 24.27 14.26
CA ARG A 343 17.43 25.10 15.11
C ARG A 343 17.40 26.52 14.54
N GLY A 344 16.23 26.98 14.12
CA GLY A 344 16.08 28.28 13.48
C GLY A 344 16.32 29.47 14.43
N ARG A 345 16.81 30.57 13.86
CA ARG A 345 16.59 31.93 14.37
C ARG A 345 16.49 32.90 13.19
N THR A 346 15.79 34.00 13.41
CA THR A 346 15.26 34.89 12.37
C THR A 346 16.14 36.13 12.11
N SER A 347 15.76 36.82 11.03
CA SER A 347 16.09 38.23 10.70
C SER A 347 17.40 38.49 9.93
N PRO A 348 17.42 39.54 9.06
CA PRO A 348 18.43 39.70 8.02
C PRO A 348 19.58 40.65 8.42
N ILE A 349 20.74 40.51 7.76
CA ILE A 349 21.86 41.45 7.88
C ILE A 349 22.09 42.17 6.54
N VAL A 350 22.10 43.50 6.62
CA VAL A 350 22.31 44.43 5.49
C VAL A 350 23.82 44.54 5.19
N LYS A 351 24.16 44.82 3.92
CA LYS A 351 25.54 45.11 3.49
C LYS A 351 26.16 46.28 4.28
N THR A 352 27.28 46.03 4.95
CA THR A 352 28.39 47.00 5.08
C THR A 352 29.69 46.28 4.73
N GLY A 353 30.64 47.01 4.15
CA GLY A 353 31.92 46.44 3.70
C GLY A 353 33.10 47.03 4.47
N THR A 354 34.03 46.17 4.87
CA THR A 354 35.35 46.56 5.39
C THR A 354 36.40 45.62 4.83
N THR A 355 37.34 46.17 4.06
CA THR A 355 38.51 45.44 3.54
C THR A 355 39.55 45.26 4.64
N PHE A 356 40.06 44.05 4.81
CA PHE A 356 41.37 43.79 5.38
C PHE A 356 42.19 42.94 4.42
N ALA A 357 43.32 43.47 3.97
CA ALA A 357 44.27 42.78 3.11
C ALA A 357 45.47 42.32 3.94
N SER A 358 46.07 41.19 3.57
CA SER A 358 47.44 40.83 3.92
C SER A 358 48.04 39.95 2.81
N PRO A 359 49.36 40.02 2.57
CA PRO A 359 49.90 39.81 1.23
C PRO A 359 50.42 38.38 1.00
N GLY A 360 50.18 37.85 -0.20
CA GLY A 360 50.68 36.52 -0.60
C GLY A 360 50.39 36.12 -2.04
N ALA A 361 50.06 37.07 -2.93
CA ALA A 361 49.75 36.79 -4.33
C ALA A 361 50.95 37.15 -5.23
N GLN A 362 51.59 36.15 -5.83
CA GLN A 362 52.32 36.36 -7.08
C GLN A 362 51.31 36.36 -8.23
N SER A 363 51.36 37.37 -9.08
CA SER A 363 50.50 37.49 -10.26
C SER A 363 50.87 36.46 -11.32
N ILE A 364 49.94 35.56 -11.63
CA ILE A 364 49.90 34.91 -12.94
C ILE A 364 48.79 35.59 -13.72
N ASP A 365 49.16 36.60 -14.52
CA ASP A 365 48.25 37.16 -15.52
C ASP A 365 47.92 36.05 -16.54
N ASN A 366 46.66 35.64 -16.55
CA ASN A 366 46.08 34.85 -17.61
C ASN A 366 44.63 35.31 -17.81
N ASP A 367 44.49 36.53 -18.36
CA ASP A 367 43.25 37.00 -19.01
C ASP A 367 42.98 36.19 -20.30
N LYS A 368 42.81 34.88 -20.13
CA LYS A 368 42.06 34.05 -21.05
C LYS A 368 40.64 34.03 -20.54
N ALA A 369 39.80 34.87 -21.14
CA ALA A 369 38.37 34.74 -21.05
C ALA A 369 37.96 33.36 -21.58
N TYR A 370 37.90 32.38 -20.68
CA TYR A 370 37.19 31.12 -20.91
C TYR A 370 35.71 31.48 -21.04
N PHE A 371 35.31 31.84 -22.26
CA PHE A 371 33.97 31.60 -22.72
C PHE A 371 33.70 30.11 -22.49
N SER A 372 32.95 29.80 -21.45
CA SER A 372 32.45 28.46 -21.20
C SER A 372 31.60 28.09 -22.41
N GLN A 373 32.16 27.26 -23.30
CA GLN A 373 31.34 26.60 -24.31
C GLN A 373 30.20 25.91 -23.56
N PRO A 374 28.94 26.03 -24.01
CA PRO A 374 27.87 25.22 -23.45
C PRO A 374 28.31 23.77 -23.53
N SER A 375 28.09 23.00 -22.47
CA SER A 375 28.44 21.58 -22.50
C SER A 375 27.56 20.90 -23.56
N GLN A 376 28.13 19.96 -24.32
CA GLN A 376 27.41 19.24 -25.40
C GLN A 376 26.15 18.51 -24.90
N ILE A 377 26.01 18.36 -23.57
CA ILE A 377 24.81 17.88 -22.89
C ILE A 377 23.60 18.82 -23.03
N SER A 378 23.83 20.11 -23.31
CA SER A 378 22.79 21.11 -23.61
C SER A 378 22.27 21.01 -25.05
N ASP A 379 23.00 20.36 -25.95
CA ASP A 379 22.62 20.15 -27.35
C ASP A 379 21.80 18.85 -27.55
N LEU A 380 21.57 18.08 -26.47
CA LEU A 380 20.80 16.83 -26.51
C LEU A 380 19.29 17.10 -26.65
N PRO A 381 18.56 16.31 -27.46
CA PRO A 381 17.09 16.38 -27.51
C PRO A 381 16.46 16.14 -26.13
N ASN A 382 15.34 16.81 -25.88
CA ASN A 382 14.63 16.74 -24.59
C ASN A 382 14.24 15.30 -24.24
N GLU A 383 13.90 14.47 -25.24
CA GLU A 383 13.55 13.07 -25.09
C GLU A 383 14.72 12.24 -24.52
N ILE A 384 15.94 12.56 -24.94
CA ILE A 384 17.17 11.92 -24.45
C ILE A 384 17.51 12.40 -23.04
N LEU A 385 17.35 13.70 -22.77
CA LEU A 385 17.51 14.25 -21.43
C LEU A 385 16.50 13.63 -20.45
N THR A 386 15.22 13.54 -20.81
CA THR A 386 14.20 12.87 -20.01
C THR A 386 14.52 11.40 -19.82
N ALA A 387 14.97 10.66 -20.84
CA ALA A 387 15.39 9.27 -20.68
C ALA A 387 16.55 9.11 -19.68
N ILE A 388 17.54 10.02 -19.70
CA ILE A 388 18.64 10.06 -18.73
C ILE A 388 18.13 10.38 -17.31
N PHE A 389 17.20 11.33 -17.16
CA PHE A 389 16.61 11.68 -15.87
C PHE A 389 15.75 10.53 -15.31
N SER A 390 14.93 9.90 -16.15
CA SER A 390 14.14 8.72 -15.82
C SER A 390 15.04 7.55 -15.40
N ALA A 391 16.17 7.32 -16.07
CA ALA A 391 17.15 6.31 -15.67
C ALA A 391 17.80 6.63 -14.30
N ALA A 392 18.14 7.90 -14.03
CA ALA A 392 18.70 8.32 -12.75
C ALA A 392 17.68 8.14 -11.60
N VAL A 393 16.43 8.56 -11.80
CA VAL A 393 15.33 8.39 -10.84
C VAL A 393 15.07 6.90 -10.56
N ASN A 394 14.88 6.09 -11.61
CA ASN A 394 14.62 4.65 -11.50
C ASN A 394 15.80 3.82 -10.93
N SER A 395 16.98 4.42 -10.75
CA SER A 395 18.13 3.78 -10.11
C SER A 395 18.18 3.94 -8.59
N ALA A 396 17.31 4.80 -8.03
CA ALA A 396 17.25 5.15 -6.62
C ALA A 396 15.97 4.61 -5.95
N SER A 397 15.81 4.87 -4.65
CA SER A 397 14.57 4.57 -3.93
C SER A 397 13.51 5.68 -4.11
N ALA A 398 12.23 5.31 -4.00
CA ALA A 398 11.11 6.22 -4.25
C ALA A 398 11.11 7.48 -3.36
N SER A 399 11.66 7.40 -2.15
CA SER A 399 11.82 8.53 -1.22
C SER A 399 12.94 9.50 -1.64
N GLU A 400 13.89 9.07 -2.48
CA GLU A 400 14.97 9.91 -3.02
C GLU A 400 14.56 10.67 -4.28
N HIS A 401 13.51 10.22 -4.99
CA HIS A 401 13.03 10.83 -6.24
C HIS A 401 12.88 12.36 -6.16
N PRO A 402 12.28 12.97 -5.10
CA PRO A 402 12.14 14.43 -5.04
C PRO A 402 13.48 15.16 -4.93
N GLN A 403 14.48 14.58 -4.26
CA GLN A 403 15.80 15.19 -4.13
C GLN A 403 16.59 15.07 -5.45
N ILE A 404 16.46 13.95 -6.16
CA ILE A 404 17.08 13.75 -7.49
C ILE A 404 16.51 14.76 -8.49
N LEU A 405 15.18 14.86 -8.60
CA LEU A 405 14.53 15.83 -9.50
C LEU A 405 14.85 17.27 -9.13
N ARG A 406 14.97 17.59 -7.84
CA ARG A 406 15.43 18.89 -7.34
C ARG A 406 16.87 19.18 -7.77
N CYS A 407 17.80 18.23 -7.61
CA CYS A 407 19.19 18.37 -8.04
C CYS A 407 19.30 18.59 -9.55
N ILE A 408 18.62 17.79 -10.37
CA ILE A 408 18.56 17.97 -11.83
C ILE A 408 17.98 19.35 -12.18
N SER A 409 16.91 19.76 -11.51
CA SER A 409 16.27 21.09 -11.67
C SER A 409 17.14 22.26 -11.20
N LEU A 410 18.25 22.05 -10.50
CA LEU A 410 19.16 23.13 -10.06
C LEU A 410 20.32 23.38 -11.03
N ILE A 411 20.61 22.47 -11.96
CA ILE A 411 21.77 22.54 -12.86
C ILE A 411 21.67 23.68 -13.87
N CYS A 412 20.57 23.79 -14.63
CA CYS A 412 20.32 24.93 -15.52
C CYS A 412 18.81 25.23 -15.66
N ARG A 413 18.46 26.24 -16.48
CA ARG A 413 17.05 26.59 -16.76
C ARG A 413 16.37 25.55 -17.64
N ASP A 414 17.09 25.00 -18.61
CA ASP A 414 16.55 24.13 -19.64
C ASP A 414 16.26 22.74 -19.08
N TRP A 415 17.19 22.18 -18.29
CA TRP A 415 16.98 20.94 -17.51
C TRP A 415 15.80 21.06 -16.55
N ARG A 416 15.60 22.23 -15.91
CA ARG A 416 14.41 22.51 -15.09
C ARG A 416 13.11 22.52 -15.90
N ALA A 417 13.14 23.04 -17.13
CA ALA A 417 12.00 23.03 -18.03
C ALA A 417 11.67 21.61 -18.52
N VAL A 418 12.68 20.82 -18.90
CA VAL A 418 12.53 19.40 -19.25
C VAL A 418 11.93 18.63 -18.08
N VAL A 419 12.48 18.77 -16.87
CA VAL A 419 11.97 18.11 -15.66
C VAL A 419 10.53 18.54 -15.33
N ALA A 420 10.20 19.82 -15.48
CA ALA A 420 8.84 20.32 -15.22
C ALA A 420 7.79 19.82 -16.23
N ASN A 421 8.17 19.64 -17.49
CA ASN A 421 7.26 19.24 -18.58
C ASN A 421 7.19 17.71 -18.79
N SER A 422 8.13 16.94 -18.25
CA SER A 422 8.20 15.48 -18.42
C SER A 422 7.36 14.74 -17.38
N SER A 423 6.06 14.56 -17.65
CA SER A 423 5.10 13.95 -16.71
C SER A 423 5.43 12.53 -16.24
N GLU A 424 6.31 11.78 -16.93
CA GLU A 424 6.81 10.48 -16.47
C GLU A 424 7.72 10.54 -15.26
N LEU A 425 8.43 11.64 -15.04
CA LEU A 425 9.32 11.78 -13.89
C LEU A 425 8.56 11.86 -12.55
N TRP A 426 7.25 12.07 -12.59
CA TRP A 426 6.39 12.39 -11.44
C TRP A 426 5.39 11.27 -11.10
N THR A 427 5.45 10.12 -11.78
CA THR A 427 4.43 9.04 -11.63
C THR A 427 4.55 8.24 -10.34
N THR A 428 5.73 8.19 -9.71
CA THR A 428 5.94 7.48 -8.44
C THR A 428 5.87 8.44 -7.27
N VAL A 429 4.86 8.29 -6.43
CA VAL A 429 4.60 9.14 -5.26
C VAL A 429 4.93 8.37 -4.00
N TYR A 430 5.80 8.94 -3.16
CA TYR A 430 6.17 8.40 -1.86
C TYR A 430 5.70 9.35 -0.75
N ILE A 431 5.06 8.80 0.29
CA ILE A 431 4.62 9.55 1.48
C ILE A 431 4.92 8.69 2.71
N SER A 432 5.70 9.22 3.66
CA SER A 432 5.78 8.65 5.02
C SER A 432 5.40 9.62 6.13
N HIS A 433 5.47 10.94 5.88
CA HIS A 433 5.18 11.97 6.89
C HIS A 433 4.34 13.12 6.31
N LEU A 434 3.69 13.91 7.18
CA LEU A 434 2.93 15.11 6.78
C LEU A 434 3.77 16.13 5.98
N THR A 435 5.09 16.16 6.21
CA THR A 435 6.04 17.01 5.48
C THR A 435 6.10 16.73 3.98
N ASP A 436 5.67 15.54 3.57
CA ASP A 436 5.79 15.05 2.20
C ASP A 436 4.57 15.45 1.37
N LEU A 437 3.43 15.78 2.01
CA LEU A 437 2.17 16.12 1.34
C LEU A 437 2.29 17.25 0.29
N PRO A 438 3.00 18.37 0.53
CA PRO A 438 3.19 19.40 -0.51
C PRO A 438 4.03 18.91 -1.70
N THR A 439 4.91 17.92 -1.47
CA THR A 439 5.69 17.27 -2.54
C THR A 439 4.81 16.28 -3.30
N ALA A 440 3.98 15.49 -2.59
CA ALA A 440 3.03 14.57 -3.20
C ALA A 440 2.00 15.28 -4.09
N GLN A 441 1.45 16.41 -3.63
CA GLN A 441 0.58 17.28 -4.43
C GLN A 441 1.25 17.72 -5.74
N LEU A 442 2.48 18.24 -5.69
CA LEU A 442 3.25 18.62 -6.88
C LEU A 442 3.49 17.43 -7.84
N PHE A 443 3.67 16.22 -7.32
CA PHE A 443 3.78 15.01 -8.14
C PHE A 443 2.43 14.64 -8.78
N PHE A 444 1.32 14.65 -8.03
CA PHE A 444 -0.02 14.36 -8.54
C PHE A 444 -0.46 15.33 -9.66
N GLU A 445 -0.13 16.62 -9.51
CA GLU A 445 -0.29 17.65 -10.54
C GLU A 445 0.52 17.32 -11.80
N ARG A 446 1.85 17.26 -11.68
CA ARG A 446 2.78 17.17 -12.83
C ARG A 446 2.76 15.85 -13.58
N SER A 447 2.32 14.77 -12.94
CA SER A 447 2.13 13.47 -13.58
C SER A 447 0.89 13.41 -14.48
N THR A 448 -0.03 14.37 -14.39
CA THR A 448 -1.32 14.34 -15.11
C THR A 448 -1.10 14.25 -16.64
N PRO A 449 -1.82 13.38 -17.38
CA PRO A 449 -2.87 12.44 -16.94
C PRO A 449 -2.37 11.00 -16.68
N ARG A 450 -1.06 10.77 -16.54
CA ARG A 450 -0.47 9.41 -16.43
C ARG A 450 -0.96 8.66 -15.18
N LEU A 451 -0.94 7.33 -15.26
CA LEU A 451 -1.18 6.46 -14.11
C LEU A 451 -0.06 6.57 -13.08
N LEU A 452 -0.39 6.24 -11.83
CA LEU A 452 0.41 6.50 -10.64
C LEU A 452 0.87 5.21 -9.94
N ASP A 453 2.03 5.29 -9.31
CA ASP A 453 2.57 4.28 -8.39
C ASP A 453 2.71 4.92 -7.03
N VAL A 454 1.89 4.50 -6.07
CA VAL A 454 1.77 5.19 -4.77
C VAL A 454 2.30 4.30 -3.66
N ILE A 455 3.25 4.82 -2.90
CA ILE A 455 3.90 4.14 -1.77
C ILE A 455 3.63 4.97 -0.51
N LEU A 456 2.86 4.39 0.40
CA LEU A 456 2.50 4.96 1.69
C LEU A 456 3.18 4.13 2.78
N LYS A 457 3.89 4.79 3.70
CA LYS A 457 4.55 4.14 4.83
C LYS A 457 4.21 4.85 6.13
N PHE A 458 3.47 4.17 6.99
CA PHE A 458 3.04 4.66 8.29
C PHE A 458 3.94 4.06 9.38
N ASP A 459 4.97 4.82 9.81
CA ASP A 459 5.82 4.48 10.96
C ASP A 459 5.20 4.98 12.28
N PHE A 460 5.62 4.40 13.41
CA PHE A 460 5.22 4.60 14.83
C PHE A 460 4.85 6.01 15.33
N TYR A 461 5.20 7.08 14.61
CA TYR A 461 4.84 8.47 14.94
C TYR A 461 3.58 8.97 14.19
N VAL A 462 2.99 8.16 13.32
CA VAL A 462 1.76 8.45 12.58
C VAL A 462 0.53 8.16 13.44
N ASN A 463 0.04 9.21 14.11
CA ASN A 463 -1.25 9.19 14.82
C ASN A 463 -2.43 9.14 13.82
N LEU A 464 -3.60 8.68 14.28
CA LEU A 464 -4.83 8.45 13.52
C LEU A 464 -5.16 9.60 12.53
N ALA A 465 -5.14 10.85 13.01
CA ALA A 465 -5.42 12.05 12.23
C ALA A 465 -4.48 12.25 11.01
N ILE A 466 -3.24 11.76 11.09
CA ILE A 466 -2.27 11.85 9.99
C ILE A 466 -2.65 10.89 8.85
N SER A 467 -3.15 9.69 9.18
CA SER A 467 -3.62 8.72 8.18
C SER A 467 -4.83 9.24 7.40
N GLY A 468 -5.76 9.93 8.09
CA GLY A 468 -6.89 10.62 7.47
C GLY A 468 -6.45 11.74 6.53
N LYS A 469 -5.49 12.60 6.95
CA LYS A 469 -4.97 13.67 6.08
C LYS A 469 -4.21 13.14 4.85
N ILE A 470 -3.53 12.00 4.98
CA ILE A 470 -2.91 11.30 3.85
C ILE A 470 -3.98 10.69 2.94
N ALA A 471 -5.06 10.12 3.48
CA ALA A 471 -6.19 9.63 2.71
C ALA A 471 -6.87 10.76 1.92
N GLU A 472 -7.16 11.90 2.55
CA GLU A 472 -7.77 13.09 1.93
C GLU A 472 -6.97 13.59 0.70
N VAL A 473 -5.64 13.65 0.80
CA VAL A 473 -4.78 14.11 -0.31
C VAL A 473 -4.63 13.04 -1.41
N THR A 474 -4.74 11.76 -1.09
CA THR A 474 -4.54 10.65 -2.05
C THR A 474 -5.82 10.22 -2.77
N PHE A 475 -6.97 10.29 -2.09
CA PHE A 475 -8.27 9.81 -2.57
C PHE A 475 -8.75 10.45 -3.90
N PRO A 476 -8.63 11.78 -4.14
CA PRO A 476 -9.01 12.38 -5.43
C PRO A 476 -8.25 11.80 -6.63
N HIS A 477 -7.06 11.27 -6.41
CA HIS A 477 -6.19 10.71 -7.45
C HIS A 477 -6.31 9.19 -7.61
N LEU A 478 -7.12 8.52 -6.77
CA LEU A 478 -7.31 7.06 -6.75
C LEU A 478 -7.70 6.47 -8.12
N HIS A 479 -8.46 7.23 -8.92
CA HIS A 479 -8.84 6.84 -10.28
C HIS A 479 -7.66 6.61 -11.25
N ARG A 480 -6.47 7.17 -10.93
CA ARG A 480 -5.21 7.01 -11.68
C ARG A 480 -4.25 5.99 -11.08
N PHE A 481 -4.54 5.37 -9.93
CA PHE A 481 -3.59 4.46 -9.28
C PHE A 481 -3.46 3.16 -10.09
N ARG A 482 -2.22 2.78 -10.43
CA ARG A 482 -1.85 1.51 -11.08
C ARG A 482 -1.32 0.52 -10.06
N THR A 483 -0.48 1.03 -9.15
CA THR A 483 0.03 0.27 -8.01
C THR A 483 -0.18 1.07 -6.72
N LEU A 484 -0.51 0.36 -5.64
CA LEU A 484 -0.62 0.93 -4.30
C LEU A 484 0.11 0.00 -3.32
N ASN A 485 1.09 0.55 -2.61
CA ASN A 485 1.82 -0.11 -1.54
C ASN A 485 1.51 0.62 -0.22
N VAL A 486 1.06 -0.11 0.79
CA VAL A 486 0.75 0.42 2.12
C VAL A 486 1.53 -0.39 3.16
N GLU A 487 2.49 0.26 3.81
CA GLU A 487 3.25 -0.28 4.93
C GLU A 487 2.79 0.39 6.24
N PHE A 488 2.56 -0.40 7.30
CA PHE A 488 2.01 0.10 8.57
C PHE A 488 2.38 -0.76 9.78
N ASP A 489 2.71 -0.14 10.91
CA ASP A 489 2.98 -0.84 12.18
C ASP A 489 1.79 -0.86 13.16
N ASN A 490 0.83 0.05 13.01
CA ASN A 490 -0.38 0.13 13.83
C ASN A 490 -1.65 -0.24 13.03
N PRO A 491 -2.44 -1.25 13.46
CA PRO A 491 -3.73 -1.58 12.87
C PRO A 491 -4.73 -0.40 12.84
N ASP A 492 -4.75 0.46 13.87
CA ASP A 492 -5.71 1.58 13.95
C ASP A 492 -5.44 2.62 12.86
N THR A 493 -4.16 2.93 12.63
CA THR A 493 -3.69 3.80 11.53
C THR A 493 -4.06 3.22 10.17
N TYR A 494 -4.02 1.89 10.01
CA TYR A 494 -4.54 1.24 8.81
C TYR A 494 -6.07 1.28 8.72
N HIS A 495 -6.80 1.12 9.82
CA HIS A 495 -8.27 1.21 9.83
C HIS A 495 -8.77 2.62 9.48
N ALA A 496 -8.15 3.67 10.02
CA ALA A 496 -8.47 5.05 9.69
C ALA A 496 -8.04 5.46 8.28
N PHE A 497 -6.95 4.92 7.72
CA PHE A 497 -6.64 5.09 6.30
C PHE A 497 -7.65 4.36 5.40
N SER A 498 -7.94 3.09 5.72
CA SER A 498 -8.75 2.19 4.88
C SER A 498 -10.26 2.36 5.01
N SER A 499 -10.77 3.27 5.85
CA SER A 499 -12.18 3.68 5.85
C SER A 499 -12.50 4.50 4.61
N PHE A 500 -11.73 5.57 4.35
CA PHE A 500 -11.86 6.44 3.15
C PHE A 500 -11.79 5.65 1.83
N TYR A 501 -10.99 4.58 1.77
CA TYR A 501 -10.85 3.75 0.58
C TYR A 501 -12.00 2.72 0.41
N ARG A 502 -12.80 2.50 1.46
CA ARG A 502 -13.97 1.61 1.45
C ARG A 502 -15.29 2.31 1.22
N THR A 503 -15.40 3.60 1.56
CA THR A 503 -16.54 4.45 1.18
C THR A 503 -16.56 4.80 -0.32
N ALA A 504 -15.51 4.41 -1.07
CA ALA A 504 -15.48 4.51 -2.53
C ALA A 504 -16.53 3.60 -3.19
N VAL A 505 -17.60 4.22 -3.71
CA VAL A 505 -18.73 3.56 -4.42
C VAL A 505 -18.30 2.76 -5.67
N SER A 506 -17.08 2.98 -6.17
CA SER A 506 -16.53 2.24 -7.32
C SER A 506 -15.11 1.75 -7.06
N ALA A 507 -14.80 0.55 -7.57
CA ALA A 507 -13.46 -0.02 -7.54
C ALA A 507 -12.47 0.89 -8.30
N PRO A 508 -11.22 1.10 -7.80
CA PRO A 508 -10.22 1.89 -8.51
C PRO A 508 -9.94 1.29 -9.89
N PRO A 509 -10.33 1.94 -11.00
CA PRO A 509 -10.49 1.28 -12.31
C PRO A 509 -9.17 0.78 -12.89
N CYS A 510 -8.05 1.44 -12.55
CA CYS A 510 -6.72 1.16 -13.09
C CYS A 510 -5.81 0.35 -12.15
N LEU A 511 -6.25 0.02 -10.93
CA LEU A 511 -5.39 -0.57 -9.91
C LEU A 511 -5.16 -2.07 -10.16
N SER A 512 -4.01 -2.40 -10.73
CA SER A 512 -3.64 -3.78 -11.06
C SER A 512 -2.78 -4.47 -10.00
N SER A 513 -2.11 -3.71 -9.12
CA SER A 513 -1.24 -4.27 -8.07
C SER A 513 -1.48 -3.62 -6.71
N LEU A 514 -1.66 -4.46 -5.68
CA LEU A 514 -1.82 -4.03 -4.29
C LEU A 514 -0.78 -4.74 -3.39
N ARG A 515 -0.06 -3.97 -2.57
CA ARG A 515 0.78 -4.49 -1.48
C ARG A 515 0.29 -3.95 -0.13
N LEU A 516 0.12 -4.85 0.83
CA LEU A 516 -0.20 -4.54 2.22
C LEU A 516 0.85 -5.18 3.13
N HIS A 517 1.62 -4.36 3.85
CA HIS A 517 2.71 -4.80 4.72
C HIS A 517 2.49 -4.34 6.16
N TYR A 518 2.16 -5.30 7.04
CA TYR A 518 2.15 -5.06 8.47
C TYR A 518 3.56 -5.24 9.05
N THR A 519 4.13 -4.18 9.62
CA THR A 519 5.48 -4.14 10.22
C THR A 519 5.46 -4.22 11.75
N GLY A 520 4.28 -4.21 12.37
CA GLY A 520 4.12 -4.17 13.82
C GLY A 520 4.67 -5.38 14.56
N ALA A 521 4.97 -5.17 15.85
CA ALA A 521 5.60 -6.17 16.71
C ALA A 521 4.63 -7.24 17.23
N THR A 522 3.33 -6.94 17.35
CA THR A 522 2.34 -7.85 17.94
C THR A 522 1.86 -8.90 16.94
N TRP A 523 2.15 -10.18 17.20
CA TRP A 523 1.69 -11.30 16.37
C TRP A 523 0.19 -11.64 16.61
N SER A 524 -0.63 -10.64 16.94
CA SER A 524 -2.04 -10.79 17.33
C SER A 524 -2.94 -10.95 16.10
N PHE A 525 -2.88 -12.13 15.47
CA PHE A 525 -3.71 -12.49 14.29
C PHE A 525 -5.23 -12.33 14.52
N ALA A 526 -5.69 -12.23 15.77
CA ALA A 526 -7.08 -12.05 16.14
C ALA A 526 -7.57 -10.58 16.11
N MET A 527 -6.66 -9.60 16.08
CA MET A 527 -6.99 -8.20 16.37
C MET A 527 -7.26 -7.28 15.16
N ILE A 528 -7.15 -7.78 13.92
CA ILE A 528 -7.38 -6.96 12.72
C ILE A 528 -8.61 -7.46 11.93
N PRO A 529 -9.85 -7.20 12.41
CA PRO A 529 -11.05 -7.51 11.65
C PRO A 529 -11.15 -6.59 10.42
N ASN A 530 -11.56 -7.14 9.27
CA ASN A 530 -11.74 -6.39 8.03
C ASN A 530 -10.45 -5.74 7.47
N VAL A 531 -9.47 -6.54 7.05
CA VAL A 531 -8.22 -6.04 6.43
C VAL A 531 -8.40 -5.57 4.97
N HIS A 532 -9.50 -5.89 4.27
CA HIS A 532 -9.72 -5.47 2.87
C HIS A 532 -9.67 -3.94 2.69
N LEU A 533 -8.72 -3.43 1.91
CA LEU A 533 -8.59 -1.99 1.63
C LEU A 533 -9.73 -1.43 0.77
N LEU A 534 -10.36 -2.28 -0.05
CA LEU A 534 -11.32 -1.90 -1.09
C LEU A 534 -12.58 -2.76 -0.99
N SER A 535 -13.74 -2.15 -1.21
CA SER A 535 -15.06 -2.79 -1.09
C SER A 535 -15.44 -3.65 -2.32
N SER A 536 -14.80 -3.41 -3.48
CA SER A 536 -14.90 -4.27 -4.67
C SER A 536 -13.52 -4.36 -5.34
N PRO A 537 -12.89 -5.56 -5.44
CA PRO A 537 -11.48 -5.69 -5.83
C PRO A 537 -11.25 -6.21 -7.26
N ASN A 538 -12.26 -6.14 -8.15
CA ASN A 538 -12.36 -6.96 -9.36
C ASN A 538 -11.22 -6.82 -10.40
N ASN A 539 -10.39 -5.77 -10.35
CA ASN A 539 -9.33 -5.50 -11.33
C ASN A 539 -7.90 -5.84 -10.84
N ILE A 540 -7.72 -6.29 -9.59
CA ILE A 540 -6.38 -6.57 -9.05
C ILE A 540 -5.85 -7.90 -9.58
N VAL A 541 -4.67 -7.83 -10.22
CA VAL A 541 -3.97 -8.94 -10.90
C VAL A 541 -2.79 -9.45 -10.06
N SER A 542 -2.17 -8.56 -9.28
CA SER A 542 -1.05 -8.87 -8.38
C SER A 542 -1.35 -8.41 -6.95
N LEU A 543 -1.18 -9.30 -5.98
CA LEU A 543 -1.46 -9.04 -4.56
C LEU A 543 -0.29 -9.53 -3.71
N ASP A 544 0.19 -8.70 -2.79
CA ASP A 544 1.33 -9.00 -1.92
C ASP A 544 1.00 -8.64 -0.46
N ILE A 545 1.03 -9.63 0.43
CA ILE A 545 0.50 -9.53 1.80
C ILE A 545 1.55 -10.01 2.80
N HIS A 546 1.93 -9.14 3.73
CA HIS A 546 2.96 -9.44 4.74
C HIS A 546 2.36 -9.28 6.15
N ARG A 547 2.48 -10.32 6.99
CA ARG A 547 2.00 -10.41 8.38
C ARG A 547 0.49 -10.12 8.59
N LEU A 548 -0.36 -10.44 7.61
CA LEU A 548 -1.81 -10.22 7.66
C LEU A 548 -2.59 -11.51 7.32
N PRO A 549 -3.84 -11.71 7.81
CA PRO A 549 -4.58 -12.95 7.62
C PRO A 549 -5.12 -13.16 6.19
N VAL A 550 -5.17 -14.42 5.74
CA VAL A 550 -5.53 -14.81 4.35
C VAL A 550 -7.00 -14.56 3.99
N ASN A 551 -7.88 -14.29 4.95
CA ASN A 551 -9.27 -13.89 4.64
C ASN A 551 -9.35 -12.60 3.79
N VAL A 552 -8.28 -11.80 3.72
CA VAL A 552 -8.12 -10.72 2.71
C VAL A 552 -8.40 -11.22 1.28
N VAL A 553 -7.97 -12.44 0.94
CA VAL A 553 -7.82 -12.93 -0.44
C VAL A 553 -9.12 -13.44 -1.06
N SER A 554 -10.18 -13.70 -0.27
CA SER A 554 -11.38 -14.44 -0.69
C SER A 554 -12.29 -13.77 -1.74
N HIS A 555 -11.86 -12.69 -2.38
CA HIS A 555 -12.65 -11.88 -3.33
C HIS A 555 -11.94 -11.59 -4.67
N TYR A 556 -10.67 -11.96 -4.85
CA TYR A 556 -9.88 -11.58 -6.05
C TYR A 556 -9.98 -12.61 -7.19
N ALA A 557 -11.08 -12.60 -7.93
CA ALA A 557 -11.29 -13.52 -9.07
C ALA A 557 -10.27 -13.36 -10.22
N SER A 558 -9.79 -12.12 -10.44
CA SER A 558 -8.87 -11.75 -11.53
C SER A 558 -7.38 -11.95 -11.22
N LEU A 559 -7.06 -12.52 -10.05
CA LEU A 559 -5.71 -12.59 -9.52
C LEU A 559 -4.85 -13.63 -10.24
N THR A 560 -3.71 -13.21 -10.80
CA THR A 560 -2.72 -14.11 -11.43
C THR A 560 -1.46 -14.29 -10.59
N THR A 561 -1.16 -13.35 -9.69
CA THR A 561 0.05 -13.35 -8.86
C THR A 561 -0.29 -13.05 -7.41
N LEU A 562 0.07 -13.97 -6.50
CA LEU A 562 -0.11 -13.80 -5.06
C LEU A 562 1.20 -14.03 -4.32
N SER A 563 1.53 -13.13 -3.40
CA SER A 563 2.65 -13.26 -2.48
C SER A 563 2.15 -13.12 -1.05
N LEU A 564 2.50 -14.09 -0.21
CA LEU A 564 2.11 -14.20 1.19
C LEU A 564 3.38 -14.38 2.04
N TYR A 565 3.60 -13.49 3.00
CA TYR A 565 4.79 -13.48 3.88
C TYR A 565 4.41 -13.49 5.36
N ARG A 566 4.96 -14.44 6.14
CA ARG A 566 4.67 -14.64 7.58
C ARG A 566 3.17 -14.74 7.87
N ILE A 567 2.50 -15.72 7.26
CA ILE A 567 1.05 -15.92 7.42
C ILE A 567 0.72 -17.35 7.84
N PHE A 568 -0.26 -17.48 8.72
CA PHE A 568 -0.89 -18.73 9.13
C PHE A 568 -1.86 -19.24 8.04
N LEU A 569 -1.57 -20.45 7.53
CA LEU A 569 -2.33 -21.13 6.49
C LEU A 569 -2.71 -22.54 6.91
N ASP A 570 -4.01 -22.77 7.09
CA ASP A 570 -4.61 -24.09 7.21
C ASP A 570 -5.16 -24.58 5.85
N HIS A 571 -5.64 -25.83 5.83
CA HIS A 571 -6.18 -26.48 4.64
C HIS A 571 -7.41 -25.78 4.05
N ALA A 572 -8.36 -25.37 4.89
CA ALA A 572 -9.60 -24.73 4.45
C ALA A 572 -9.30 -23.38 3.81
N ARG A 573 -8.44 -22.57 4.46
CA ARG A 573 -7.97 -21.28 3.91
C ARG A 573 -7.24 -21.44 2.58
N MET A 574 -6.39 -22.46 2.43
CA MET A 574 -5.68 -22.68 1.16
C MET A 574 -6.63 -23.17 0.05
N ARG A 575 -7.59 -24.04 0.38
CA ARG A 575 -8.66 -24.45 -0.55
C ARG A 575 -9.49 -23.25 -1.01
N ASP A 576 -9.92 -22.42 -0.07
CA ASP A 576 -10.82 -21.29 -0.34
C ASP A 576 -10.12 -20.18 -1.15
N LEU A 577 -8.81 -20.03 -0.99
CA LEU A 577 -7.94 -19.18 -1.81
C LEU A 577 -7.95 -19.62 -3.30
N PHE A 578 -7.79 -20.91 -3.60
CA PHE A 578 -7.85 -21.39 -4.98
C PHE A 578 -9.27 -21.34 -5.57
N LEU A 579 -10.31 -21.50 -4.75
CA LEU A 579 -11.71 -21.29 -5.17
C LEU A 579 -12.02 -19.82 -5.48
N ALA A 580 -11.45 -18.87 -4.73
CA ALA A 580 -11.63 -17.43 -4.93
C ALA A 580 -10.80 -16.86 -6.09
N SER A 581 -9.63 -17.43 -6.38
CA SER A 581 -8.69 -16.95 -7.41
C SER A 581 -8.36 -18.05 -8.44
N PRO A 582 -9.32 -18.45 -9.30
CA PRO A 582 -9.14 -19.54 -10.27
C PRO A 582 -8.14 -19.24 -11.39
N LEU A 583 -7.68 -17.98 -11.53
CA LEU A 583 -6.69 -17.56 -12.52
C LEU A 583 -5.25 -17.47 -11.96
N LEU A 584 -5.03 -17.92 -10.73
CA LEU A 584 -3.75 -17.79 -10.03
C LEU A 584 -2.63 -18.62 -10.69
N GLU A 585 -1.75 -17.95 -11.45
CA GLU A 585 -0.62 -18.59 -12.14
C GLU A 585 0.67 -18.62 -11.30
N THR A 586 0.87 -17.64 -10.41
CA THR A 586 2.09 -17.49 -9.59
C THR A 586 1.75 -17.32 -8.11
N LEU A 587 2.31 -18.17 -7.26
CA LEU A 587 2.14 -18.13 -5.81
C LEU A 587 3.49 -18.12 -5.10
N ILE A 588 3.68 -17.18 -4.18
CA ILE A 588 4.85 -17.06 -3.30
C ILE A 588 4.39 -17.20 -1.84
N LEU A 589 4.99 -18.13 -1.10
CA LEU A 589 4.66 -18.45 0.30
C LEU A 589 5.92 -18.39 1.18
N ALA A 590 6.25 -17.20 1.66
CA ALA A 590 7.44 -16.93 2.48
C ALA A 590 7.11 -16.94 3.99
N ALA A 591 8.00 -17.53 4.79
CA ALA A 591 7.81 -17.81 6.22
C ALA A 591 6.40 -18.38 6.54
N LEU A 592 6.06 -19.49 5.88
CA LEU A 592 4.83 -20.23 6.18
C LEU A 592 4.82 -20.74 7.63
N HIS A 593 3.80 -20.37 8.39
CA HIS A 593 3.43 -21.10 9.61
C HIS A 593 2.29 -22.05 9.25
N THR A 594 2.62 -23.24 8.74
CA THR A 594 1.61 -24.29 8.54
C THR A 594 1.29 -24.95 9.87
N PHE A 595 0.06 -24.81 10.35
CA PHE A 595 -0.43 -25.66 11.42
C PHE A 595 -0.55 -27.08 10.88
N ASN A 596 0.05 -28.06 11.54
CA ASN A 596 -0.36 -29.44 11.35
C ASN A 596 -1.84 -29.52 11.69
N GLY A 597 -2.66 -30.14 10.83
CA GLY A 597 -4.08 -30.30 11.10
C GLY A 597 -4.32 -30.96 12.48
N PRO A 598 -5.51 -30.78 13.09
CA PRO A 598 -5.82 -31.41 14.37
C PRO A 598 -5.52 -32.92 14.30
N ASN A 599 -5.22 -33.54 15.46
CA ASN A 599 -4.78 -34.94 15.57
C ASN A 599 -5.82 -36.01 15.16
N THR A 600 -6.81 -35.64 14.36
CA THR A 600 -7.70 -36.53 13.61
C THR A 600 -6.92 -37.54 12.78
N SER A 601 -7.41 -38.78 12.72
CA SER A 601 -6.75 -39.90 12.05
C SER A 601 -6.94 -39.95 10.52
N SER A 602 -7.73 -39.04 9.95
CA SER A 602 -8.07 -38.97 8.53
C SER A 602 -7.14 -38.05 7.73
N ASP A 603 -6.88 -38.42 6.48
CA ASP A 603 -6.15 -37.58 5.52
C ASP A 603 -7.04 -36.43 5.02
N LEU A 604 -6.41 -35.30 4.68
CA LEU A 604 -7.06 -34.12 4.14
C LEU A 604 -7.36 -34.30 2.65
N PRO A 605 -8.49 -33.77 2.13
CA PRO A 605 -8.83 -33.91 0.72
C PRO A 605 -7.89 -33.09 -0.19
N PRO A 606 -7.66 -33.52 -1.43
CA PRO A 606 -6.83 -32.77 -2.38
C PRO A 606 -7.43 -31.39 -2.70
N ILE A 607 -6.54 -30.42 -2.92
CA ILE A 607 -6.85 -29.06 -3.35
C ILE A 607 -6.44 -28.94 -4.82
N ASP A 608 -7.38 -28.57 -5.70
CA ASP A 608 -7.05 -28.29 -7.10
C ASP A 608 -6.31 -26.95 -7.22
N ALA A 609 -5.05 -27.01 -7.66
CA ALA A 609 -4.22 -25.86 -7.99
C ALA A 609 -3.79 -25.92 -9.47
N SER A 610 -4.66 -26.45 -10.35
CA SER A 610 -4.41 -26.62 -11.78
C SER A 610 -4.17 -25.34 -12.57
N SER A 611 -4.50 -24.17 -12.04
CA SER A 611 -4.10 -22.86 -12.61
C SER A 611 -2.60 -22.57 -12.48
N LEU A 612 -1.94 -23.13 -11.46
CA LEU A 612 -0.61 -22.68 -11.03
C LEU A 612 0.51 -23.13 -11.98
N ARG A 613 1.33 -22.17 -12.40
CA ARG A 613 2.54 -22.35 -13.22
C ARG A 613 3.83 -22.17 -12.42
N SER A 614 3.82 -21.28 -11.44
CA SER A 614 4.99 -20.90 -10.66
C SER A 614 4.69 -20.93 -9.16
N LEU A 615 5.48 -21.68 -8.41
CA LEU A 615 5.39 -21.78 -6.96
C LEU A 615 6.75 -21.47 -6.34
N ALA A 616 6.81 -20.48 -5.45
CA ALA A 616 7.95 -20.27 -4.57
C ALA A 616 7.48 -20.44 -3.12
N LEU A 617 8.24 -21.16 -2.30
CA LEU A 617 7.91 -21.29 -0.89
C LEU A 617 9.15 -21.48 -0.02
N SER A 618 9.07 -21.04 1.24
CA SER A 618 10.08 -21.33 2.24
C SER A 618 9.59 -22.39 3.22
N MET A 619 10.49 -23.26 3.66
CA MET A 619 10.22 -24.32 4.64
C MET A 619 11.23 -24.27 5.78
N ASP A 620 10.78 -24.56 7.00
CA ASP A 620 11.64 -24.79 8.16
C ASP A 620 12.05 -26.28 8.30
N SER A 621 12.70 -26.63 9.41
CA SER A 621 13.02 -28.02 9.75
C SER A 621 11.91 -28.77 10.50
N SER A 622 10.87 -28.10 11.03
CA SER A 622 9.77 -28.76 11.75
C SER A 622 8.84 -29.53 10.81
N HIS A 623 8.76 -29.11 9.55
CA HIS A 623 8.12 -29.86 8.47
C HIS A 623 8.63 -31.31 8.34
N ARG A 624 9.91 -31.59 8.67
CA ARG A 624 10.51 -32.91 8.45
C ARG A 624 9.83 -34.03 9.24
N ASP A 625 9.63 -33.80 10.54
CA ASP A 625 9.22 -34.85 11.49
C ASP A 625 7.71 -34.77 11.81
N SER A 626 7.03 -33.70 11.39
CA SER A 626 5.58 -33.49 11.63
C SER A 626 4.69 -33.66 10.39
N CYS A 627 5.20 -33.48 9.17
CA CYS A 627 4.39 -33.56 7.95
C CYS A 627 4.22 -35.00 7.45
N ILE A 628 3.13 -35.63 7.87
CA ILE A 628 2.62 -36.84 7.22
C ILE A 628 2.04 -36.45 5.83
N PRO A 629 2.35 -37.18 4.73
CA PRO A 629 1.72 -36.98 3.42
C PRO A 629 0.20 -37.07 3.52
N GLY A 630 -0.52 -36.14 2.90
CA GLY A 630 -1.98 -36.02 3.05
C GLY A 630 -2.43 -35.28 4.32
N ARG A 631 -1.50 -34.85 5.20
CA ARG A 631 -1.81 -33.98 6.36
C ARG A 631 -1.07 -32.65 6.34
N CYS A 632 0.06 -32.56 5.64
CA CYS A 632 0.65 -31.27 5.30
C CYS A 632 -0.20 -30.58 4.23
N VAL A 633 -0.55 -29.30 4.45
CA VAL A 633 -1.35 -28.51 3.50
C VAL A 633 -0.67 -28.44 2.11
N ILE A 634 0.66 -28.36 2.06
CA ILE A 634 1.44 -28.37 0.80
C ILE A 634 1.25 -29.69 0.05
N SER A 635 1.28 -30.83 0.77
CA SER A 635 1.09 -32.17 0.18
C SER A 635 -0.31 -32.43 -0.39
N CYS A 636 -1.29 -31.56 -0.08
CA CYS A 636 -2.64 -31.63 -0.62
C CYS A 636 -2.78 -30.97 -2.00
N LEU A 637 -1.78 -30.22 -2.47
CA LEU A 637 -1.87 -29.42 -3.70
C LEU A 637 -1.70 -30.28 -4.97
N CYS A 638 -2.75 -30.38 -5.78
CA CYS A 638 -2.69 -30.94 -7.12
C CYS A 638 -2.11 -29.91 -8.10
N LEU A 639 -0.85 -30.13 -8.53
CA LEU A 639 -0.04 -29.18 -9.31
C LEU A 639 0.28 -29.66 -10.75
N PRO A 640 -0.71 -30.07 -11.58
CA PRO A 640 -0.48 -30.71 -12.89
C PRO A 640 0.11 -29.78 -13.96
N ASN A 641 0.06 -28.46 -13.74
CA ASN A 641 0.49 -27.42 -14.67
C ASN A 641 1.75 -26.65 -14.25
N LEU A 642 2.37 -27.03 -13.13
CA LEU A 642 3.53 -26.32 -12.59
C LEU A 642 4.75 -26.45 -13.51
N GLU A 643 5.30 -25.31 -13.93
CA GLU A 643 6.50 -25.19 -14.75
C GLU A 643 7.73 -24.72 -13.96
N SER A 644 7.53 -23.99 -12.85
CA SER A 644 8.60 -23.45 -12.00
C SER A 644 8.32 -23.72 -10.52
N LEU A 645 9.30 -24.31 -9.83
CA LEU A 645 9.29 -24.51 -8.37
C LEU A 645 10.55 -23.91 -7.77
N GLU A 646 10.41 -23.04 -6.77
CA GLU A 646 11.50 -22.54 -5.93
C GLU A 646 11.26 -22.90 -4.47
N VAL A 647 12.25 -23.50 -3.81
CA VAL A 647 12.16 -23.86 -2.39
C VAL A 647 13.34 -23.26 -1.62
N TYR A 648 13.06 -22.58 -0.52
CA TYR A 648 14.04 -21.94 0.37
C TYR A 648 14.02 -22.58 1.77
N GLY A 649 15.18 -23.01 2.26
CA GLY A 649 15.33 -23.44 3.65
C GLY A 649 15.48 -22.23 4.58
N LEU A 650 14.55 -22.04 5.53
CA LEU A 650 14.66 -20.98 6.54
C LEU A 650 15.89 -21.13 7.45
N CYS A 651 16.38 -22.35 7.60
CA CYS A 651 17.67 -22.67 8.18
C CYS A 651 18.62 -23.14 7.07
N ARG A 652 19.87 -22.68 7.10
CA ARG A 652 20.95 -23.18 6.23
C ARG A 652 21.05 -24.71 6.33
N TYR A 653 21.05 -25.36 5.16
CA TYR A 653 21.13 -26.82 5.01
C TYR A 653 19.92 -27.58 5.60
N ALA A 654 18.72 -27.00 5.58
CA ALA A 654 17.51 -27.65 6.06
C ALA A 654 17.19 -28.94 5.28
N VAL A 655 16.85 -30.01 6.00
CA VAL A 655 16.37 -31.30 5.46
C VAL A 655 14.86 -31.34 5.61
N VAL A 656 14.12 -31.17 4.51
CA VAL A 656 12.65 -30.98 4.57
C VAL A 656 11.85 -32.17 4.02
N GLY A 657 12.42 -32.96 3.10
CA GLY A 657 11.72 -34.08 2.46
C GLY A 657 10.73 -33.63 1.39
N LEU A 658 11.22 -32.97 0.33
CA LEU A 658 10.46 -32.58 -0.86
C LEU A 658 9.54 -33.71 -1.36
N GLY A 659 9.99 -34.98 -1.33
CA GLY A 659 9.20 -36.13 -1.75
C GLY A 659 7.97 -36.48 -0.89
N ALA A 660 7.84 -35.89 0.31
CA ALA A 660 6.64 -35.97 1.14
C ALA A 660 5.65 -34.81 0.87
N HIS A 661 6.13 -33.70 0.30
CA HIS A 661 5.36 -32.49 -0.01
C HIS A 661 4.90 -32.41 -1.47
N PHE A 662 5.62 -33.03 -2.40
CA PHE A 662 5.35 -32.95 -3.83
C PHE A 662 5.30 -34.35 -4.46
N GLY A 663 4.18 -34.65 -5.11
CA GLY A 663 4.04 -35.82 -5.99
C GLY A 663 4.68 -35.59 -7.36
N ASP A 664 4.19 -36.28 -8.37
CA ASP A 664 4.67 -36.12 -9.75
C ASP A 664 4.35 -34.72 -10.30
N LEU A 665 5.39 -33.99 -10.72
CA LEU A 665 5.29 -32.66 -11.36
C LEU A 665 5.67 -32.77 -12.86
N PRO A 666 4.79 -33.33 -13.71
CA PRO A 666 5.15 -33.77 -15.07
C PRO A 666 5.56 -32.64 -16.03
N LYS A 667 5.18 -31.39 -15.73
CA LYS A 667 5.49 -30.21 -16.55
C LYS A 667 6.63 -29.35 -16.02
N LEU A 668 7.25 -29.72 -14.89
CA LEU A 668 8.28 -28.89 -14.25
C LEU A 668 9.50 -28.69 -15.18
N ARG A 669 9.86 -27.43 -15.40
CA ARG A 669 10.95 -26.99 -16.29
C ARG A 669 12.06 -26.28 -15.53
N LYS A 670 11.73 -25.52 -14.48
CA LYS A 670 12.67 -24.88 -13.54
C LYS A 670 12.48 -25.49 -12.14
N LEU A 671 13.59 -25.88 -11.52
CA LEU A 671 13.67 -26.16 -10.08
C LEU A 671 14.79 -25.29 -9.50
N ARG A 672 14.48 -24.51 -8.47
CA ARG A 672 15.45 -23.79 -7.64
C ARG A 672 15.39 -24.31 -6.22
N LEU A 673 16.53 -24.66 -5.65
CA LEU A 673 16.66 -25.05 -4.25
C LEU A 673 17.74 -24.20 -3.59
N GLN A 674 17.38 -23.51 -2.52
CA GLN A 674 18.27 -22.60 -1.82
C GLN A 674 18.30 -22.95 -0.33
N HIS A 675 19.51 -23.07 0.25
CA HIS A 675 19.75 -23.37 1.67
C HIS A 675 19.20 -24.75 2.13
N LEU A 676 19.12 -25.73 1.22
CA LEU A 676 18.51 -27.05 1.46
C LEU A 676 19.48 -28.22 1.29
N VAL A 677 19.12 -29.37 1.89
CA VAL A 677 19.79 -30.67 1.75
C VAL A 677 18.77 -31.71 1.29
N CYS A 678 19.07 -32.39 0.17
CA CYS A 678 18.21 -33.48 -0.32
C CYS A 678 18.52 -34.79 0.40
N SER A 679 17.51 -35.35 1.07
CA SER A 679 17.58 -36.63 1.77
C SER A 679 17.58 -37.81 0.78
N VAL A 680 17.67 -39.05 1.29
CA VAL A 680 17.44 -40.26 0.47
C VAL A 680 15.96 -40.40 0.09
N HIS A 681 15.05 -39.91 0.93
CA HIS A 681 13.59 -39.96 0.70
C HIS A 681 13.13 -39.05 -0.45
N ASP A 682 13.98 -38.12 -0.90
CA ASP A 682 13.72 -37.24 -2.05
C ASP A 682 14.07 -37.88 -3.40
N GLU A 683 14.76 -39.02 -3.42
CA GLU A 683 15.20 -39.67 -4.65
C GLU A 683 14.05 -40.09 -5.59
N PRO A 684 12.88 -40.59 -5.12
CA PRO A 684 11.73 -40.86 -5.98
C PRO A 684 11.19 -39.60 -6.67
N PHE A 685 11.09 -38.48 -5.93
CA PHE A 685 10.63 -37.20 -6.46
C PHE A 685 11.58 -36.68 -7.53
N VAL A 686 12.89 -36.61 -7.27
CA VAL A 686 13.85 -36.09 -8.26
C VAL A 686 13.90 -36.96 -9.53
N ARG A 687 13.59 -38.26 -9.43
CA ARG A 687 13.45 -39.17 -10.58
C ARG A 687 12.18 -38.96 -11.42
N SER A 688 11.12 -38.32 -10.90
CA SER A 688 9.92 -38.03 -11.68
C SER A 688 10.05 -36.77 -12.56
N LEU A 689 11.03 -35.90 -12.27
CA LEU A 689 11.29 -34.61 -12.94
C LEU A 689 11.86 -34.73 -14.37
N ARG A 690 11.31 -35.61 -15.20
CA ARG A 690 11.78 -35.92 -16.56
C ARG A 690 11.76 -34.71 -17.52
N SER A 691 10.88 -33.74 -17.26
CA SER A 691 10.73 -32.50 -18.04
C SER A 691 11.71 -31.38 -17.66
N LEU A 692 12.48 -31.54 -16.58
CA LEU A 692 13.31 -30.48 -16.01
C LEU A 692 14.40 -30.02 -16.98
N ARG A 693 14.47 -28.70 -17.22
CA ARG A 693 15.41 -28.06 -18.15
C ARG A 693 16.46 -27.22 -17.42
N ARG A 694 16.07 -26.53 -16.36
CA ARG A 694 16.97 -25.76 -15.49
C ARG A 694 16.89 -26.22 -14.04
N LEU A 695 18.07 -26.47 -13.47
CA LEU A 695 18.27 -26.66 -12.03
C LEU A 695 19.14 -25.52 -11.49
N GLU A 696 18.69 -24.85 -10.43
CA GLU A 696 19.42 -23.80 -9.70
C GLU A 696 19.65 -24.27 -8.25
N LEU A 697 20.89 -24.41 -7.83
CA LEU A 697 21.29 -24.81 -6.47
C LEU A 697 22.09 -23.69 -5.81
N VAL A 698 21.60 -23.13 -4.70
CA VAL A 698 22.18 -21.95 -4.05
C VAL A 698 22.44 -22.23 -2.57
N ASP A 699 23.71 -22.31 -2.18
CA ASP A 699 24.18 -22.73 -0.85
C ASP A 699 23.53 -24.04 -0.37
N ALA A 700 23.32 -24.97 -1.31
CA ALA A 700 22.86 -26.33 -1.05
C ALA A 700 24.06 -27.30 -0.96
N ASP A 701 23.97 -28.35 -0.13
CA ASP A 701 25.05 -29.32 0.01
C ASP A 701 25.23 -30.16 -1.28
N PRO A 702 26.37 -30.05 -1.98
CA PRO A 702 26.61 -30.84 -3.20
C PRO A 702 26.67 -32.35 -2.93
N LYS A 703 27.08 -32.78 -1.73
CA LYS A 703 27.13 -34.21 -1.37
C LYS A 703 25.73 -34.83 -1.35
N SER A 704 24.71 -34.04 -1.01
CA SER A 704 23.31 -34.48 -1.03
C SER A 704 22.77 -34.84 -2.42
N TRP A 705 23.51 -34.51 -3.49
CA TRP A 705 23.22 -34.89 -4.88
C TRP A 705 24.16 -35.98 -5.43
N SER A 706 25.28 -36.27 -4.76
CA SER A 706 26.23 -37.31 -5.17
C SER A 706 25.68 -38.74 -4.98
N GLY A 707 26.14 -39.70 -5.81
CA GLY A 707 25.84 -41.13 -5.67
C GLY A 707 24.39 -41.59 -5.92
N LYS A 708 23.42 -40.67 -5.96
CA LYS A 708 22.02 -40.96 -6.28
C LYS A 708 21.83 -41.14 -7.78
N CYS A 709 20.87 -41.98 -8.17
CA CYS A 709 20.51 -42.13 -9.59
C CYS A 709 19.51 -41.04 -9.99
N LEU A 710 20.02 -39.99 -10.63
CA LEU A 710 19.41 -38.73 -11.04
C LEU A 710 19.23 -38.63 -12.58
N PRO A 711 18.37 -39.46 -13.21
CA PRO A 711 18.09 -39.38 -14.64
C PRO A 711 17.26 -38.12 -14.95
N LEU A 712 17.94 -37.00 -15.18
CA LEU A 712 17.37 -35.73 -15.63
C LEU A 712 17.62 -35.54 -17.14
N PRO A 713 16.87 -36.23 -18.03
CA PRO A 713 17.20 -36.33 -19.46
C PRO A 713 17.15 -34.96 -20.16
N SER A 714 16.14 -34.15 -19.83
CA SER A 714 15.86 -32.85 -20.46
C SER A 714 16.74 -31.70 -19.97
N LEU A 715 17.63 -31.93 -18.99
CA LEU A 715 18.42 -30.89 -18.35
C LEU A 715 19.39 -30.24 -19.35
N SER A 716 19.31 -28.92 -19.49
CA SER A 716 20.15 -28.11 -20.40
C SER A 716 20.90 -26.97 -19.69
N SER A 717 20.49 -26.63 -18.47
CA SER A 717 21.05 -25.54 -17.68
C SER A 717 21.19 -25.97 -16.21
N LEU A 718 22.39 -25.88 -15.66
CA LEU A 718 22.65 -26.07 -14.23
C LEU A 718 23.42 -24.86 -13.69
N ALA A 719 22.89 -24.21 -12.66
CA ALA A 719 23.60 -23.17 -11.92
C ALA A 719 23.86 -23.64 -10.49
N TYR A 720 25.09 -23.51 -10.02
CA TYR A 720 25.50 -23.82 -8.66
C TYR A 720 26.20 -22.61 -8.02
N THR A 721 25.73 -22.20 -6.84
CA THR A 721 26.36 -21.15 -6.03
C THR A 721 26.73 -21.70 -4.66
N SER A 722 27.94 -21.40 -4.19
CA SER A 722 28.44 -21.79 -2.87
C SER A 722 29.09 -20.61 -2.16
N ASP A 723 28.56 -20.25 -0.99
CA ASP A 723 29.25 -19.37 -0.04
C ASP A 723 30.42 -20.07 0.70
N SER A 724 30.36 -21.40 0.80
CA SER A 724 31.09 -22.18 1.79
C SER A 724 32.59 -22.34 1.51
N SER A 725 33.37 -22.47 2.59
CA SER A 725 34.79 -22.83 2.57
C SER A 725 35.03 -24.35 2.53
N ALA A 726 34.01 -25.15 2.25
CA ALA A 726 34.16 -26.59 2.03
C ALA A 726 34.78 -26.83 0.63
N GLY A 727 35.72 -27.78 0.55
CA GLY A 727 36.53 -27.99 -0.66
C GLY A 727 35.71 -28.28 -1.92
N ASN A 728 36.22 -27.79 -3.07
CA ASN A 728 35.61 -27.82 -4.41
C ASN A 728 35.48 -29.24 -5.02
N HIS A 729 34.78 -30.15 -4.34
CA HIS A 729 34.50 -31.51 -4.84
C HIS A 729 33.37 -31.48 -5.87
N TYR A 730 33.71 -31.22 -7.14
CA TYR A 730 32.78 -31.16 -8.26
C TYR A 730 32.36 -32.53 -8.83
N GLU A 731 32.79 -33.64 -8.23
CA GLU A 731 32.56 -35.02 -8.71
C GLU A 731 31.08 -35.34 -9.00
N TRP A 732 30.16 -34.79 -8.20
CA TRP A 732 28.71 -34.92 -8.39
C TRP A 732 28.21 -34.35 -9.73
N LEU A 733 28.87 -33.32 -10.29
CA LEU A 733 28.57 -32.80 -11.64
C LEU A 733 28.90 -33.84 -12.72
N ALA A 734 30.00 -34.57 -12.53
CA ALA A 734 30.39 -35.65 -13.44
C ALA A 734 29.39 -36.82 -13.36
N ASP A 735 28.91 -37.19 -12.17
CA ASP A 735 27.89 -38.22 -12.01
C ASP A 735 26.55 -37.87 -12.67
N ILE A 736 26.05 -36.64 -12.49
CA ILE A 736 24.87 -36.15 -13.22
C ILE A 736 25.09 -36.28 -14.73
N CYS A 737 26.28 -35.94 -15.24
CA CYS A 737 26.58 -36.02 -16.67
C CYS A 737 26.77 -37.46 -17.20
N ARG A 738 27.28 -38.38 -16.39
CA ARG A 738 27.40 -39.82 -16.70
C ARG A 738 26.02 -40.47 -16.86
N GLN A 739 25.04 -40.03 -16.07
CA GLN A 739 23.71 -40.63 -16.00
C GLN A 739 22.70 -40.07 -17.02
N ARG A 740 23.05 -39.04 -17.80
CA ARG A 740 22.19 -38.51 -18.87
C ARG A 740 22.19 -39.40 -20.11
N PRO A 741 21.03 -39.66 -20.75
CA PRO A 741 20.97 -40.43 -21.98
C PRO A 741 21.69 -39.70 -23.13
N ARG A 742 22.41 -40.48 -23.96
CA ARG A 742 23.10 -40.00 -25.15
C ARG A 742 22.44 -40.60 -26.41
N PRO A 743 22.22 -39.84 -27.50
CA PRO A 743 22.43 -38.39 -27.62
C PRO A 743 21.38 -37.58 -26.83
N GLY A 744 21.80 -36.43 -26.30
CA GLY A 744 20.96 -35.50 -25.54
C GLY A 744 21.46 -34.07 -25.69
N PRO A 745 20.67 -33.05 -25.28
CA PRO A 745 21.07 -31.66 -25.45
C PRO A 745 22.31 -31.31 -24.61
N PRO A 746 23.18 -30.41 -25.10
CA PRO A 746 24.37 -29.96 -24.36
C PRO A 746 23.96 -29.32 -23.03
N LEU A 747 24.63 -29.72 -21.95
CA LEU A 747 24.46 -29.08 -20.65
C LEU A 747 25.38 -27.85 -20.57
N ARG A 748 24.80 -26.69 -20.25
CA ARG A 748 25.54 -25.52 -19.77
C ARG A 748 25.62 -25.58 -18.25
N VAL A 749 26.81 -25.37 -17.70
CA VAL A 749 27.02 -25.30 -16.24
C VAL A 749 27.62 -23.94 -15.87
N GLN A 750 26.95 -23.23 -14.98
CA GLN A 750 27.41 -21.99 -14.37
C GLN A 750 27.77 -22.26 -12.91
N VAL A 751 28.96 -21.84 -12.49
CA VAL A 751 29.42 -21.97 -11.10
C VAL A 751 29.84 -20.60 -10.57
N THR A 752 29.28 -20.22 -9.41
CA THR A 752 29.56 -18.96 -8.71
C THR A 752 30.06 -19.26 -7.29
N GLY A 753 31.23 -18.72 -6.93
CA GLY A 753 31.88 -18.96 -5.63
C GLY A 753 32.31 -17.66 -4.94
N SER A 754 32.43 -17.71 -3.61
CA SER A 754 32.63 -16.52 -2.76
C SER A 754 34.05 -15.93 -2.71
N ARG A 755 35.04 -16.53 -3.40
CA ARG A 755 36.44 -16.05 -3.41
C ARG A 755 37.13 -16.20 -4.76
N LYS A 756 38.06 -15.27 -5.03
CA LYS A 756 39.19 -15.52 -5.94
C LYS A 756 40.14 -16.56 -5.32
N ASP A 757 41.00 -17.13 -6.15
CA ASP A 757 42.14 -17.96 -5.76
C ASP A 757 41.82 -19.34 -5.16
N GLN A 758 41.26 -20.23 -5.99
CA GLN A 758 41.80 -21.59 -6.09
C GLN A 758 41.49 -22.22 -7.45
N TRP A 759 42.54 -22.58 -8.20
CA TRP A 759 42.44 -23.30 -9.46
C TRP A 759 42.28 -24.80 -9.19
N VAL A 760 41.30 -25.44 -9.82
CA VAL A 760 41.30 -26.90 -9.96
C VAL A 760 41.91 -27.22 -11.33
N GLN A 761 43.22 -27.49 -11.33
CA GLN A 761 43.75 -28.42 -12.33
C GLN A 761 43.24 -29.81 -11.97
N ASP A 762 42.66 -30.53 -12.92
CA ASP A 762 42.76 -31.98 -12.94
C ASP A 762 42.74 -32.49 -14.40
N GLU A 763 43.56 -33.49 -14.69
CA GLU A 763 43.84 -33.96 -16.05
C GLU A 763 42.96 -35.18 -16.41
N GLY A 764 41.68 -34.96 -16.73
CA GLY A 764 40.76 -36.08 -16.94
C GLY A 764 39.42 -35.80 -17.62
N GLY A 765 39.44 -35.56 -18.95
CA GLY A 765 38.31 -35.88 -19.87
C GLY A 765 36.88 -35.49 -19.45
N TRP A 766 36.54 -34.20 -19.55
CA TRP A 766 35.17 -33.69 -19.33
C TRP A 766 34.23 -33.96 -20.53
N ASP A 767 34.14 -35.22 -20.95
CA ASP A 767 33.48 -35.70 -22.19
C ASP A 767 31.94 -35.57 -22.17
N GLY A 768 31.44 -34.34 -22.35
CA GLY A 768 30.02 -34.04 -22.55
C GLY A 768 29.56 -32.62 -22.22
N PHE A 769 30.44 -31.74 -21.75
CA PHE A 769 30.07 -30.39 -21.33
C PHE A 769 29.94 -29.44 -22.54
N GLY A 770 28.82 -28.72 -22.63
CA GLY A 770 28.49 -27.90 -23.80
C GLY A 770 29.03 -26.47 -23.76
N VAL A 771 29.24 -25.95 -22.56
CA VAL A 771 30.05 -24.79 -22.16
C VAL A 771 30.04 -24.79 -20.62
N VAL A 772 31.19 -24.50 -19.99
CA VAL A 772 31.27 -24.19 -18.56
C VAL A 772 31.64 -22.71 -18.46
N GLU A 773 30.81 -21.92 -17.78
CA GLU A 773 30.96 -20.47 -17.70
C GLU A 773 31.10 -20.07 -16.21
N ILE A 774 32.33 -19.72 -15.83
CA ILE A 774 32.67 -19.34 -14.45
C ILE A 774 32.55 -17.82 -14.34
N CYS A 775 31.39 -17.35 -13.89
CA CYS A 775 31.12 -15.92 -13.79
C CYS A 775 31.66 -15.34 -12.47
N PRO A 776 32.15 -14.08 -12.47
CA PRO A 776 32.23 -13.31 -11.23
C PRO A 776 30.83 -13.17 -10.62
N SER A 777 30.76 -12.87 -9.32
CA SER A 777 29.55 -12.98 -8.48
C SER A 777 28.36 -12.12 -8.94
N MET A 778 27.57 -12.64 -9.88
CA MET A 778 26.25 -12.15 -10.22
C MET A 778 25.20 -12.88 -9.39
N SER A 779 24.32 -12.14 -8.72
CA SER A 779 23.18 -12.74 -8.01
C SER A 779 22.21 -13.36 -9.02
N VAL A 780 22.03 -14.68 -8.95
CA VAL A 780 20.98 -15.38 -9.70
C VAL A 780 19.65 -15.07 -9.00
N LYS A 781 19.01 -13.95 -9.37
CA LYS A 781 17.77 -13.46 -8.75
C LYS A 781 16.65 -14.51 -8.83
N GLY A 782 16.09 -14.86 -7.68
CA GLY A 782 14.95 -15.78 -7.56
C GLY A 782 13.60 -15.09 -7.84
N MET A 783 12.51 -15.84 -7.69
CA MET A 783 11.14 -15.31 -7.77
C MET A 783 10.76 -14.46 -6.55
N PHE A 784 11.45 -14.65 -5.42
CA PHE A 784 11.39 -13.81 -4.23
C PHE A 784 12.81 -13.40 -3.81
N ASP A 785 12.96 -12.26 -3.12
CA ASP A 785 14.24 -11.79 -2.62
C ASP A 785 14.51 -12.33 -1.20
N TRP A 786 14.99 -13.57 -1.15
CA TRP A 786 15.12 -14.33 0.10
C TRP A 786 16.09 -13.73 1.13
N THR A 787 16.91 -12.72 0.79
CA THR A 787 17.79 -12.03 1.76
C THR A 787 17.03 -11.22 2.82
N ILE A 788 15.72 -11.03 2.65
CA ILE A 788 14.82 -10.40 3.64
C ILE A 788 14.48 -11.38 4.79
N LEU A 789 14.71 -12.69 4.60
CA LEU A 789 14.54 -13.71 5.63
C LEU A 789 15.83 -13.91 6.44
N GLU A 790 16.04 -13.06 7.45
CA GLU A 790 16.93 -13.42 8.56
C GLU A 790 16.33 -14.57 9.39
N CYS A 791 17.19 -15.41 9.98
CA CYS A 791 16.77 -16.46 10.90
C CYS A 791 16.41 -15.82 12.27
N ASP A 792 15.14 -15.48 12.48
CA ASP A 792 14.65 -14.87 13.73
C ASP A 792 15.14 -15.65 14.97
N ARG A 793 15.91 -14.96 15.81
CA ARG A 793 16.40 -15.50 17.08
C ARG A 793 15.28 -15.76 18.10
N GLU A 794 14.19 -15.01 17.98
CA GLU A 794 13.01 -15.06 18.86
C GLU A 794 12.26 -16.40 18.76
N TYR A 795 12.39 -17.13 17.65
CA TYR A 795 11.68 -18.39 17.43
C TYR A 795 12.15 -19.56 18.34
N LYS A 796 13.18 -19.36 19.17
CA LYS A 796 13.54 -20.32 20.22
C LYS A 796 12.63 -20.26 21.44
N ASP A 797 12.10 -19.09 21.78
CA ASP A 797 11.44 -18.87 23.06
C ASP A 797 9.92 -19.15 22.94
N ALA A 798 9.32 -18.84 21.79
CA ALA A 798 7.93 -19.17 21.47
C ALA A 798 7.61 -20.69 21.43
N GLY A 799 8.64 -21.55 21.39
CA GLY A 799 8.50 -23.00 21.49
C GLY A 799 8.60 -23.56 22.92
N SER A 800 8.64 -22.70 23.95
CA SER A 800 8.93 -23.08 25.33
C SER A 800 7.77 -22.94 26.33
N GLU A 801 6.60 -22.45 25.90
CA GLU A 801 5.40 -22.50 26.75
C GLU A 801 4.94 -23.94 26.93
N SER A 802 5.03 -24.42 28.17
CA SER A 802 4.85 -25.82 28.54
C SER A 802 3.42 -26.32 28.32
N SER A 803 3.26 -27.39 27.55
CA SER A 803 2.15 -28.32 27.78
C SER A 803 2.25 -28.87 29.22
N PRO A 804 1.15 -28.95 29.98
CA PRO A 804 1.18 -29.59 31.29
C PRO A 804 1.42 -31.09 31.14
N ASP A 805 2.35 -31.65 31.94
CA ASP A 805 2.57 -33.09 32.01
C ASP A 805 1.29 -33.82 32.47
N PRO A 806 0.86 -34.91 31.80
CA PRO A 806 -0.31 -35.67 32.19
C PRO A 806 -0.06 -36.64 33.35
N ASP A 807 1.21 -36.94 33.67
CA ASP A 807 1.62 -37.90 34.70
C ASP A 807 2.47 -37.21 35.79
N SER A 808 1.81 -36.61 36.79
CA SER A 808 2.46 -36.17 38.03
C SER A 808 1.70 -36.68 39.27
N SER A 809 2.13 -37.84 39.78
CA SER A 809 1.69 -38.42 41.06
C SER A 809 2.85 -39.10 41.78
#